data_AF-A0A8T0W2K8-F1
#
_entry.id   AF-A0A8T0W2K8-F1
#
_cell.length_a   1.000
_cell.length_b   1.000
_cell.length_c   1.000
_cell.angle_alpha   90.00
_cell.angle_beta   90.00
_cell.angle_gamma   90.00
#
_symmetry.space_group_name_H-M   'P 1'
#
loop_
_entity.id
_entity.type
_entity.pdbx_description
1 polymer ?
#
loop_
_entity_poly.entity_id
_entity_poly.type
_entity_poly.pdbx_seq_one_letter_code
_entity_poly.pdbx_strand_id
1 'polypeptide(L)'
;MGRGEGEREHEGDDLSADDSSWSDGEWSEDDDEESLSFEDSGSDSGSGSDAESDEVVAEESDSSEDEVAPRNTVGDVPLEWYKDEEHVGYDIEGRKIKKRDREGRIEAYLRNADDNKNWRKIYDEYNDEEVQITKEEAKIISRLLKGKTPHANVDPYPDYVDWFEYEDKGHPLSSAPEPKRRFVPSKWEQKKVVKLVRAIRNGWIKFDKPKEEPNLYLLWGDETDTADNKRQGLSYIPAPKPNLPGHEESYNPSVEYIPTQEEIDSYQLMYEEDRPKFIPKRFESLRSVPAYEKALREGFDRCLDLYLCPRTRKKRINIDPESLKPKLPSKKDLRPYPKTCYLEFKGHTGPVKSISVEMTGQWLASGSSDGTIRVWEVETGRCLKVWNVGGDVRHIAWNPAPDRPIIAAIVEHDLLLLNAGVGSEEVQLRAKELLQIGEMAPQDDTDGKKPAVRWMKHEKLDGITLIHQKAVSNVDWHFKGDYFTTVVPSGDTKAVLLHQLSKKHSHHPFRKLPGLPVVATFHPSQKMFFVATKKFVQVYDLQKAQLVKKLESGLREISSISIHPGGDNVIVGSKDGKLCWFDTDLSTRPYKTLKTHSKDITSVTFHRKYPLFASSSEDCTAYVCHGMVYSDLNQNPLIVPLEILRGHSSSDGRGVLDCKFHPKQPWLFTSGADSVIRLYCD
;
A
#
# COMPACT_ATOMS: atom_id res chain seq x y z
N MET A 1 1.52 56.43 -13.16
CA MET A 1 2.03 57.40 -14.15
C MET A 1 3.55 57.34 -14.06
N GLY A 2 4.38 56.98 -15.04
CA GLY A 2 4.27 56.34 -16.37
C GLY A 2 5.59 55.56 -16.57
N ARG A 3 5.53 54.33 -17.12
CA ARG A 3 6.02 53.94 -18.47
C ARG A 3 7.53 54.13 -18.65
N GLY A 4 8.35 53.08 -18.80
CA GLY A 4 8.41 52.08 -19.90
C GLY A 4 9.78 52.28 -20.59
N GLU A 5 10.52 51.35 -21.19
CA GLU A 5 10.37 50.02 -21.81
C GLU A 5 11.79 49.35 -21.77
N GLY A 6 11.93 48.03 -21.63
CA GLY A 6 12.21 47.05 -22.72
C GLY A 6 13.72 46.92 -23.01
N GLU A 7 14.37 45.81 -23.37
CA GLU A 7 14.11 44.39 -23.65
C GLU A 7 15.50 43.72 -23.90
N ARG A 8 15.52 42.37 -24.01
CA ARG A 8 16.51 41.45 -24.66
C ARG A 8 17.55 40.74 -23.77
N GLU A 9 17.43 39.41 -23.54
CA GLU A 9 17.77 38.22 -24.40
C GLU A 9 19.31 37.99 -24.44
N HIS A 10 19.93 36.79 -24.44
CA HIS A 10 19.59 35.35 -24.42
C HIS A 10 20.92 34.58 -24.10
N GLU A 11 20.82 33.28 -23.73
CA GLU A 11 21.82 32.18 -23.92
C GLU A 11 23.20 32.24 -23.21
N GLY A 12 23.82 31.16 -22.72
CA GLY A 12 23.55 29.72 -22.73
C GLY A 12 24.87 28.96 -22.48
N ASP A 13 24.80 27.89 -21.68
CA ASP A 13 25.63 26.66 -21.67
C ASP A 13 27.16 26.72 -21.41
N ASP A 14 27.85 25.70 -20.90
CA ASP A 14 27.62 24.58 -19.97
C ASP A 14 28.99 23.82 -19.88
N LEU A 15 29.36 23.30 -18.69
CA LEU A 15 30.21 22.10 -18.44
C LEU A 15 31.71 22.12 -18.89
N SER A 16 32.71 21.45 -18.28
CA SER A 16 32.84 20.33 -17.32
C SER A 16 34.32 20.29 -16.79
N ALA A 17 34.60 19.99 -15.52
CA ALA A 17 35.18 18.73 -14.95
C ALA A 17 36.47 18.22 -15.65
N ASP A 18 37.58 17.84 -15.01
CA ASP A 18 37.79 16.84 -13.94
C ASP A 18 39.25 16.99 -13.42
N ASP A 19 39.53 17.07 -12.12
CA ASP A 19 40.00 15.99 -11.21
C ASP A 19 41.42 15.47 -11.46
N SER A 20 42.29 15.62 -10.45
CA SER A 20 42.90 14.50 -9.72
C SER A 20 44.10 14.94 -8.86
N SER A 21 44.06 14.39 -7.65
CA SER A 21 45.04 14.45 -6.56
C SER A 21 46.40 13.82 -6.97
N TRP A 22 47.49 14.13 -6.27
CA TRP A 22 48.31 13.18 -5.48
C TRP A 22 49.53 13.89 -4.85
N SER A 23 49.98 13.31 -3.74
CA SER A 23 51.06 13.73 -2.85
C SER A 23 52.46 13.55 -3.44
N ASP A 24 53.46 14.17 -2.82
CA ASP A 24 54.72 13.57 -2.31
C ASP A 24 55.74 14.70 -2.04
N GLY A 25 56.62 14.70 -1.04
CA GLY A 25 57.12 13.57 -0.24
C GLY A 25 58.53 13.13 -0.66
N GLU A 26 59.51 14.04 -0.53
CA GLU A 26 60.89 13.81 -0.04
C GLU A 26 61.83 12.71 -0.65
N TRP A 27 63.10 13.10 -0.87
CA TRP A 27 64.36 12.32 -0.99
C TRP A 27 64.97 11.97 -2.38
N SER A 28 66.18 12.55 -2.56
CA SER A 28 67.46 11.99 -3.06
C SER A 28 67.51 11.02 -4.24
N GLU A 29 68.26 11.44 -5.28
CA GLU A 29 69.10 10.60 -6.16
C GLU A 29 70.35 11.47 -6.42
N ASP A 30 71.49 11.23 -5.76
CA ASP A 30 72.55 10.28 -6.10
C ASP A 30 72.90 10.22 -7.59
N ASP A 31 74.10 10.74 -7.84
CA ASP A 31 74.91 10.69 -9.05
C ASP A 31 75.11 9.25 -9.55
N ASP A 32 75.11 9.09 -10.86
CA ASP A 32 76.08 8.26 -11.58
C ASP A 32 75.99 8.60 -13.08
N GLU A 33 77.06 9.15 -13.66
CA GLU A 33 77.65 8.62 -14.90
C GLU A 33 79.01 9.26 -15.23
N GLU A 34 80.02 8.40 -15.12
CA GLU A 34 81.20 8.23 -15.96
C GLU A 34 82.07 9.43 -16.39
N SER A 35 83.26 9.40 -15.79
CA SER A 35 84.52 10.03 -16.14
C SER A 35 84.90 10.09 -17.63
N LEU A 36 85.49 11.23 -18.03
CA LEU A 36 86.70 11.24 -18.85
C LEU A 36 87.73 12.18 -18.20
N SER A 37 88.66 11.58 -17.46
CA SER A 37 89.77 12.21 -16.77
C SER A 37 90.85 12.70 -17.74
N PHE A 38 91.35 13.90 -17.50
CA PHE A 38 92.72 14.29 -17.83
C PHE A 38 93.35 14.76 -16.53
N GLU A 39 94.26 13.94 -15.99
CA GLU A 39 95.04 14.27 -14.81
C GLU A 39 95.99 15.44 -15.14
N ASP A 40 96.16 16.38 -14.22
CA ASP A 40 97.50 16.87 -13.93
C ASP A 40 97.65 17.28 -12.47
N SER A 41 98.68 16.69 -11.89
CA SER A 41 99.28 16.84 -10.58
C SER A 41 100.05 18.14 -10.43
N GLY A 42 100.07 18.74 -9.24
CA GLY A 42 101.00 19.84 -8.99
C GLY A 42 100.76 20.59 -7.69
N SER A 43 101.30 20.02 -6.60
CA SER A 43 101.49 20.64 -5.29
C SER A 43 102.48 21.81 -5.32
N ASP A 44 102.21 22.86 -4.56
CA ASP A 44 102.88 23.14 -3.27
C ASP A 44 103.22 24.63 -3.02
N SER A 45 103.07 24.95 -1.73
CA SER A 45 103.77 25.90 -0.86
C SER A 45 104.23 27.26 -1.37
N GLY A 46 103.75 28.28 -0.64
CA GLY A 46 104.33 29.62 -0.66
C GLY A 46 105.63 29.74 0.13
N SER A 47 106.40 30.77 -0.20
CA SER A 47 107.14 31.60 0.76
C SER A 47 107.47 32.93 0.09
N GLY A 48 107.28 34.04 0.82
CA GLY A 48 107.53 35.38 0.31
C GLY A 48 109.01 35.78 0.32
N SER A 49 109.36 36.77 -0.51
CA SER A 49 110.34 37.81 -0.21
C SER A 49 110.27 38.93 -1.26
N ASP A 50 110.67 40.12 -0.83
CA ASP A 50 110.52 41.45 -1.41
C ASP A 50 111.21 41.73 -2.77
N ALA A 51 110.66 42.78 -3.43
CA ALA A 51 111.27 43.71 -4.41
C ALA A 51 111.78 43.07 -5.74
N GLU A 52 111.40 43.53 -6.93
CA GLU A 52 111.59 44.85 -7.53
C GLU A 52 110.67 45.01 -8.75
N SER A 53 110.33 46.25 -9.07
CA SER A 53 109.54 46.67 -10.23
C SER A 53 110.27 46.42 -11.55
N ASP A 54 109.60 45.75 -12.49
CA ASP A 54 109.89 45.90 -13.92
C ASP A 54 108.56 46.05 -14.69
N GLU A 55 108.46 47.16 -15.42
CA GLU A 55 107.33 47.53 -16.27
C GLU A 55 107.24 46.57 -17.46
N VAL A 56 106.12 45.86 -17.57
CA VAL A 56 105.66 45.27 -18.84
C VAL A 56 104.56 46.16 -19.39
N VAL A 57 104.88 46.82 -20.51
CA VAL A 57 103.94 47.58 -21.34
C VAL A 57 102.88 46.60 -21.85
N ALA A 58 101.69 46.66 -21.26
CA ALA A 58 100.50 46.00 -21.78
C ALA A 58 99.96 46.85 -22.94
N GLU A 59 100.21 46.42 -24.18
CA GLU A 59 99.40 46.92 -25.29
C GLU A 59 97.96 46.43 -25.11
N GLU A 60 97.03 47.39 -25.13
CA GLU A 60 95.60 47.23 -24.95
C GLU A 60 95.01 46.46 -26.14
N SER A 61 94.62 45.20 -25.92
CA SER A 61 94.23 44.24 -26.98
C SER A 61 92.72 43.98 -27.06
N ASP A 62 91.85 44.87 -26.58
CA ASP A 62 90.39 44.60 -26.60
C ASP A 62 89.57 45.86 -26.94
N SER A 63 89.85 46.43 -28.11
CA SER A 63 88.96 47.38 -28.78
C SER A 63 88.05 46.60 -29.73
N SER A 64 86.74 46.71 -29.54
CA SER A 64 85.72 45.93 -30.28
C SER A 64 85.67 46.19 -31.79
N GLU A 65 86.53 47.04 -32.34
CA GLU A 65 86.66 47.31 -33.78
C GLU A 65 88.03 46.95 -34.38
N ASP A 66 89.01 46.47 -33.59
CA ASP A 66 90.39 46.33 -34.07
C ASP A 66 91.10 45.09 -33.50
N GLU A 67 90.94 43.93 -34.16
CA GLU A 67 91.99 42.89 -34.20
C GLU A 67 92.35 42.48 -35.64
N VAL A 68 91.51 42.83 -36.61
CA VAL A 68 91.85 42.81 -38.03
C VAL A 68 91.25 44.06 -38.65
N ALA A 69 92.10 44.99 -39.10
CA ALA A 69 91.64 46.19 -39.80
C ALA A 69 90.65 45.76 -40.89
N PRO A 70 89.39 46.26 -40.89
CA PRO A 70 88.36 45.75 -41.78
C PRO A 70 88.83 45.96 -43.21
N ARG A 71 89.17 44.85 -43.87
CA ARG A 71 89.65 44.90 -45.25
C ARG A 71 88.57 45.52 -46.13
N ASN A 72 87.32 45.12 -45.92
CA ASN A 72 86.18 45.64 -46.62
C ASN A 72 85.40 46.69 -45.79
N THR A 73 85.21 47.89 -46.35
CA THR A 73 84.59 49.05 -45.68
C THR A 73 83.10 49.23 -45.94
N VAL A 74 82.42 48.22 -46.51
CA VAL A 74 81.02 48.33 -46.94
C VAL A 74 80.05 48.45 -45.75
N GLY A 75 80.40 47.92 -44.58
CA GLY A 75 79.53 47.90 -43.41
C GLY A 75 78.38 46.90 -43.56
N ASP A 76 77.33 47.05 -42.75
CA ASP A 76 76.18 46.12 -42.70
C ASP A 76 75.18 46.36 -43.85
N VAL A 77 75.64 46.14 -45.08
CA VAL A 77 74.84 46.27 -46.31
C VAL A 77 74.63 44.87 -46.91
N PRO A 78 73.41 44.54 -47.41
CA PRO A 78 73.15 43.24 -48.02
C PRO A 78 74.09 42.93 -49.19
N LEU A 79 74.88 41.86 -49.05
CA LEU A 79 75.85 41.39 -50.06
C LEU A 79 75.22 41.01 -51.41
N GLU A 80 73.89 40.87 -51.46
CA GLU A 80 73.14 40.60 -52.69
C GLU A 80 73.38 41.65 -53.77
N TRP A 81 73.59 42.91 -53.39
CA TRP A 81 73.80 44.01 -54.34
C TRP A 81 75.11 43.86 -55.13
N TYR A 82 76.07 43.12 -54.59
CA TYR A 82 77.32 42.83 -55.27
C TYR A 82 77.26 41.52 -56.05
N LYS A 83 76.16 40.75 -56.05
CA LYS A 83 76.10 39.41 -56.73
C LYS A 83 76.48 39.48 -58.21
N ASP A 84 75.98 40.49 -58.92
CA ASP A 84 76.21 40.68 -60.36
C ASP A 84 77.48 41.47 -60.68
N GLU A 85 78.18 41.98 -59.65
CA GLU A 85 79.41 42.76 -59.76
C GLU A 85 80.66 41.87 -59.59
N GLU A 86 81.76 42.23 -60.26
CA GLU A 86 83.05 41.48 -60.22
C GLU A 86 83.84 41.65 -58.90
N HIS A 87 83.39 42.56 -58.02
CA HIS A 87 84.06 42.93 -56.78
C HIS A 87 83.05 43.05 -55.63
N VAL A 88 83.50 42.87 -54.39
CA VAL A 88 82.70 43.05 -53.17
C VAL A 88 83.31 44.20 -52.39
N GLY A 89 82.77 45.40 -52.59
CA GLY A 89 83.23 46.58 -51.86
C GLY A 89 84.62 47.12 -52.23
N TYR A 90 85.12 48.00 -51.36
CA TYR A 90 86.40 48.68 -51.51
C TYR A 90 87.17 48.65 -50.20
N ASP A 91 88.50 48.67 -50.29
CA ASP A 91 89.38 48.89 -49.14
C ASP A 91 89.32 50.37 -48.69
N ILE A 92 89.83 50.68 -47.48
CA ILE A 92 89.95 52.04 -46.92
C ILE A 92 90.66 53.04 -47.85
N GLU A 93 91.59 52.55 -48.68
CA GLU A 93 92.31 53.36 -49.68
C GLU A 93 91.54 53.53 -51.01
N GLY A 94 90.34 52.94 -51.13
CA GLY A 94 89.48 53.03 -52.30
C GLY A 94 89.79 52.02 -53.42
N ARG A 95 90.50 50.91 -53.13
CA ARG A 95 90.80 49.86 -54.11
C ARG A 95 89.70 48.80 -54.15
N LYS A 96 89.38 48.27 -55.34
CA LYS A 96 88.33 47.24 -55.51
C LYS A 96 88.81 45.87 -55.00
N ILE A 97 88.01 45.24 -54.14
CA ILE A 97 88.26 43.88 -53.65
C ILE A 97 87.61 42.87 -54.60
N LYS A 98 88.40 42.19 -55.42
CA LYS A 98 87.88 41.22 -56.42
C LYS A 98 87.45 39.92 -55.77
N LYS A 99 86.33 39.36 -56.23
CA LYS A 99 85.89 38.01 -55.84
C LYS A 99 86.88 36.96 -56.31
N ARG A 100 87.03 35.87 -55.56
CA ARG A 100 87.77 34.69 -56.03
C ARG A 100 86.93 33.93 -57.05
N ASP A 101 87.61 33.40 -58.07
CA ASP A 101 86.95 32.50 -59.02
C ASP A 101 86.52 31.23 -58.29
N ARG A 102 85.20 30.97 -58.25
CA ARG A 102 84.66 29.78 -57.59
C ARG A 102 85.05 28.54 -58.39
N GLU A 103 85.94 27.72 -57.83
CA GLU A 103 86.28 26.38 -58.34
C GLU A 103 85.03 25.48 -58.35
N GLY A 104 85.05 24.42 -59.18
CA GLY A 104 83.88 23.57 -59.40
C GLY A 104 83.42 22.82 -58.15
N ARG A 105 82.11 22.52 -58.08
CA ARG A 105 81.45 21.87 -56.93
C ARG A 105 82.04 20.50 -56.55
N ILE A 106 82.75 19.86 -57.47
CA ILE A 106 83.39 18.55 -57.29
C ILE A 106 84.79 18.69 -56.66
N GLU A 107 85.56 19.71 -57.04
CA GLU A 107 86.89 19.97 -56.45
C GLU A 107 86.78 20.42 -54.99
N ALA A 108 85.76 21.23 -54.68
CA ALA A 108 85.42 21.59 -53.30
C ALA A 108 85.02 20.37 -52.45
N TYR A 109 84.30 19.40 -53.03
CA TYR A 109 83.92 18.18 -52.32
C TYR A 109 85.11 17.27 -52.01
N LEU A 110 86.06 17.14 -52.94
CA LEU A 110 87.27 16.33 -52.73
C LEU A 110 88.20 16.92 -51.66
N ARG A 111 88.38 18.25 -51.62
CA ARG A 111 89.11 18.89 -50.51
C ARG A 111 88.42 18.69 -49.16
N ASN A 112 87.08 18.68 -49.14
CA ASN A 112 86.32 18.50 -47.90
C ASN A 112 86.37 17.06 -47.36
N ALA A 113 86.57 16.05 -48.21
CA ALA A 113 86.63 14.65 -47.78
C ALA A 113 88.00 14.25 -47.20
N ASP A 114 89.09 14.85 -47.68
CA ASP A 114 90.46 14.45 -47.31
C ASP A 114 91.03 15.16 -46.07
N ASP A 115 90.44 16.28 -45.62
CA ASP A 115 91.04 17.16 -44.60
C ASP A 115 90.37 16.99 -43.20
N ASN A 116 91.06 16.30 -42.27
CA ASN A 116 90.55 15.99 -40.92
C ASN A 116 90.32 17.23 -40.01
N LYS A 117 90.75 18.41 -40.48
CA LYS A 117 90.64 19.70 -39.79
C LYS A 117 89.47 20.55 -40.28
N ASN A 118 88.64 20.03 -41.19
CA ASN A 118 87.60 20.82 -41.85
C ASN A 118 86.55 21.39 -40.88
N TRP A 119 86.22 20.66 -39.81
CA TRP A 119 85.28 21.15 -38.78
C TRP A 119 85.76 22.41 -38.03
N ARG A 120 87.03 22.81 -38.18
CA ARG A 120 87.59 24.03 -37.59
C ARG A 120 87.64 25.21 -38.57
N LYS A 121 87.28 25.00 -39.84
CA LYS A 121 87.27 26.06 -40.85
C LYS A 121 85.87 26.64 -40.97
N ILE A 122 85.78 27.96 -41.02
CA ILE A 122 84.55 28.72 -41.25
C ILE A 122 84.82 29.61 -42.46
N TYR A 123 83.88 29.63 -43.40
CA TYR A 123 83.97 30.51 -44.56
C TYR A 123 83.33 31.86 -44.23
N ASP A 124 84.09 32.93 -44.41
CA ASP A 124 83.64 34.30 -44.25
C ASP A 124 83.13 34.83 -45.61
N GLU A 125 81.81 35.02 -45.71
CA GLU A 125 81.16 35.53 -46.91
C GLU A 125 81.46 37.01 -47.18
N TYR A 126 81.84 37.79 -46.15
CA TYR A 126 82.04 39.23 -46.27
C TYR A 126 83.40 39.59 -46.90
N ASN A 127 84.44 38.77 -46.63
CA ASN A 127 85.78 38.92 -47.21
C ASN A 127 86.14 37.86 -48.26
N ASP A 128 85.28 36.85 -48.49
CA ASP A 128 85.48 35.74 -49.44
C ASP A 128 86.74 34.89 -49.12
N GLU A 129 86.94 34.57 -47.83
CA GLU A 129 88.10 33.82 -47.30
C GLU A 129 87.67 32.69 -46.31
N GLU A 130 88.47 31.61 -46.21
CA GLU A 130 88.26 30.53 -45.23
C GLU A 130 89.15 30.75 -44.00
N VAL A 131 88.54 30.97 -42.83
CA VAL A 131 89.21 31.24 -41.55
C VAL A 131 89.23 29.97 -40.69
N GLN A 132 90.37 29.65 -40.07
CA GLN A 132 90.50 28.48 -39.19
C GLN A 132 90.61 28.91 -37.72
N ILE A 133 89.78 28.32 -36.85
CA ILE A 133 89.80 28.61 -35.41
C ILE A 133 91.12 28.08 -34.79
N THR A 134 91.81 28.94 -34.04
CA THR A 134 93.05 28.56 -33.37
C THR A 134 92.80 27.64 -32.17
N LYS A 135 93.81 26.90 -31.73
CA LYS A 135 93.66 26.00 -30.56
C LYS A 135 93.41 26.76 -29.26
N GLU A 136 93.84 28.02 -29.18
CA GLU A 136 93.70 28.88 -28.00
C GLU A 136 92.29 29.46 -27.92
N GLU A 137 91.75 29.97 -29.03
CA GLU A 137 90.34 30.35 -29.16
C GLU A 137 89.40 29.19 -28.81
N ALA A 138 89.68 27.99 -29.33
CA ALA A 138 88.86 26.82 -29.01
C ALA A 138 88.89 26.45 -27.51
N LYS A 139 90.02 26.66 -26.82
CA LYS A 139 90.11 26.47 -25.36
C LYS A 139 89.34 27.55 -24.61
N ILE A 140 89.40 28.81 -25.06
CA ILE A 140 88.64 29.93 -24.48
C ILE A 140 87.14 29.68 -24.61
N ILE A 141 86.66 29.29 -25.80
CA ILE A 141 85.25 28.95 -26.05
C ILE A 141 84.80 27.79 -25.14
N SER A 142 85.63 26.74 -24.99
CA SER A 142 85.32 25.62 -24.10
C SER A 142 85.23 26.04 -22.62
N ARG A 143 86.10 26.95 -22.16
CA ARG A 143 86.04 27.49 -20.78
C ARG A 143 84.79 28.34 -20.56
N LEU A 144 84.45 29.19 -21.53
CA LEU A 144 83.23 30.00 -21.53
C LEU A 144 81.97 29.14 -21.47
N LEU A 145 81.87 28.09 -22.29
CA LEU A 145 80.75 27.14 -22.27
C LEU A 145 80.59 26.44 -20.92
N LYS A 146 81.70 26.18 -20.22
CA LYS A 146 81.71 25.57 -18.89
C LYS A 146 81.53 26.59 -17.75
N GLY A 147 81.26 27.87 -18.07
CA GLY A 147 81.08 28.94 -17.08
C GLY A 147 82.35 29.31 -16.30
N LYS A 148 83.54 28.95 -16.80
CA LYS A 148 84.83 29.31 -16.19
C LYS A 148 85.37 30.61 -16.79
N THR A 149 86.26 31.29 -16.06
CA THR A 149 86.91 32.51 -16.55
C THR A 149 87.70 32.24 -17.84
N PRO A 150 87.66 33.16 -18.83
CA PRO A 150 88.34 32.98 -20.12
C PRO A 150 89.86 32.84 -19.97
N HIS A 151 90.47 33.75 -19.20
CA HIS A 151 91.89 33.73 -18.87
C HIS A 151 92.15 32.84 -17.67
N ALA A 152 93.13 31.95 -17.78
CA ALA A 152 93.45 30.99 -16.73
C ALA A 152 94.07 31.64 -15.47
N ASN A 153 94.58 32.87 -15.59
CA ASN A 153 95.44 33.49 -14.58
C ASN A 153 94.68 34.39 -13.60
N VAL A 154 93.35 34.48 -13.68
CA VAL A 154 92.55 35.36 -12.82
C VAL A 154 92.00 34.57 -11.64
N ASP A 155 92.36 35.00 -10.43
CA ASP A 155 91.79 34.50 -9.18
C ASP A 155 90.34 35.00 -9.02
N PRO A 156 89.33 34.11 -8.92
CA PRO A 156 87.93 34.52 -8.79
C PRO A 156 87.56 35.20 -7.47
N TYR A 157 88.41 35.15 -6.44
CA TYR A 157 88.10 35.66 -5.11
C TYR A 157 89.21 36.54 -4.50
N PRO A 158 89.53 37.71 -5.07
CA PRO A 158 90.50 38.63 -4.47
C PRO A 158 89.92 39.35 -3.24
N ASP A 159 90.78 39.61 -2.25
CA ASP A 159 90.42 40.37 -1.05
C ASP A 159 90.15 41.85 -1.38
N TYR A 160 89.09 42.44 -0.80
CA TYR A 160 88.64 43.81 -1.08
C TYR A 160 89.51 44.87 -0.40
N VAL A 161 90.07 45.81 -1.17
CA VAL A 161 90.88 46.94 -0.67
C VAL A 161 90.19 48.26 -0.99
N ASP A 162 89.83 49.00 0.05
CA ASP A 162 89.21 50.31 -0.07
C ASP A 162 90.30 51.37 -0.33
N TRP A 163 90.56 51.66 -1.60
CA TRP A 163 91.71 52.48 -2.05
C TRP A 163 91.50 53.99 -1.91
N PHE A 164 90.33 54.43 -1.43
CA PHE A 164 90.00 55.85 -1.30
C PHE A 164 89.12 56.14 -0.08
N GLU A 165 89.75 56.21 1.10
CA GLU A 165 89.12 56.74 2.30
C GLU A 165 89.36 58.26 2.40
N TYR A 166 88.27 59.04 2.38
CA TYR A 166 88.30 60.50 2.38
C TYR A 166 88.19 61.03 3.82
N GLU A 167 89.32 61.33 4.48
CA GLU A 167 89.34 61.92 5.82
C GLU A 167 88.98 63.43 5.80
N ASP A 168 88.09 63.82 6.72
CA ASP A 168 87.62 65.17 7.08
C ASP A 168 86.82 66.02 6.06
N LYS A 169 85.49 66.14 6.30
CA LYS A 169 84.58 67.02 5.53
C LYS A 169 83.87 68.05 6.42
N GLY A 170 84.52 69.19 6.66
CA GLY A 170 83.88 70.36 7.27
C GLY A 170 82.91 71.11 6.33
N HIS A 171 82.99 70.89 5.01
CA HIS A 171 82.16 71.59 4.03
C HIS A 171 81.65 70.67 2.91
N PRO A 172 80.40 70.89 2.43
CA PRO A 172 79.87 70.14 1.29
C PRO A 172 80.59 70.53 -0.01
N LEU A 173 80.74 69.58 -0.93
CA LEU A 173 81.37 69.78 -2.25
C LEU A 173 80.66 70.84 -3.13
N SER A 174 79.43 71.24 -2.80
CA SER A 174 78.66 72.26 -3.53
C SER A 174 77.96 73.23 -2.57
N SER A 175 78.02 74.53 -2.87
CA SER A 175 77.37 75.62 -2.12
C SER A 175 76.02 76.06 -2.71
N ALA A 176 75.37 75.21 -3.51
CA ALA A 176 74.08 75.53 -4.10
C ALA A 176 72.99 75.78 -3.02
N PRO A 177 72.19 76.86 -3.13
CA PRO A 177 71.16 77.16 -2.15
C PRO A 177 70.08 76.08 -2.16
N GLU A 178 69.68 75.64 -0.97
CA GLU A 178 68.74 74.53 -0.86
C GLU A 178 67.33 74.95 -1.32
N PRO A 179 66.69 74.17 -2.21
CA PRO A 179 65.36 74.48 -2.67
C PRO A 179 64.32 74.25 -1.56
N LYS A 180 63.34 75.16 -1.45
CA LYS A 180 62.27 75.11 -0.42
C LYS A 180 61.56 73.77 -0.27
N ARG A 181 61.51 72.95 -1.34
CA ARG A 181 60.94 71.59 -1.32
C ARG A 181 61.64 70.62 -0.36
N ARG A 182 62.87 70.93 0.10
CA ARG A 182 63.59 70.14 1.12
C ARG A 182 63.04 70.36 2.54
N PHE A 183 62.50 71.56 2.81
CA PHE A 183 62.03 71.95 4.14
C PHE A 183 60.50 71.91 4.28
N VAL A 184 59.77 71.99 3.16
CA VAL A 184 58.30 71.96 3.14
C VAL A 184 57.83 70.55 2.76
N PRO A 185 56.72 70.03 3.34
CA PRO A 185 56.16 68.74 2.95
C PRO A 185 56.02 68.55 1.44
N SER A 186 56.23 67.32 0.97
CA SER A 186 56.31 67.01 -0.46
C SER A 186 54.98 67.28 -1.17
N LYS A 187 54.99 68.23 -2.11
CA LYS A 187 53.83 68.49 -2.98
C LYS A 187 53.50 67.30 -3.88
N TRP A 188 54.47 66.43 -4.16
CA TRP A 188 54.24 65.23 -4.96
C TRP A 188 53.47 64.17 -4.18
N GLU A 189 53.82 64.00 -2.92
CA GLU A 189 53.08 63.17 -1.99
C GLU A 189 51.66 63.71 -1.80
N GLN A 190 51.51 65.02 -1.61
CA GLN A 190 50.19 65.65 -1.52
C GLN A 190 49.33 65.37 -2.77
N LYS A 191 49.90 65.43 -3.98
CA LYS A 191 49.19 65.08 -5.22
C LYS A 191 48.80 63.60 -5.27
N LYS A 192 49.68 62.68 -4.85
CA LYS A 192 49.38 61.25 -4.75
C LYS A 192 48.26 60.98 -3.74
N VAL A 193 48.34 61.60 -2.56
CA VAL A 193 47.30 61.51 -1.53
C VAL A 193 45.98 62.02 -2.06
N VAL A 194 45.93 63.16 -2.74
CA VAL A 194 44.67 63.66 -3.35
C VAL A 194 44.13 62.70 -4.41
N LYS A 195 44.99 62.08 -5.23
CA LYS A 195 44.58 61.06 -6.21
C LYS A 195 43.99 59.83 -5.53
N LEU A 196 44.63 59.33 -4.49
CA LEU A 196 44.14 58.20 -3.68
C LEU A 196 42.84 58.56 -2.96
N VAL A 197 42.74 59.75 -2.36
CA VAL A 197 41.51 60.25 -1.72
C VAL A 197 40.36 60.32 -2.72
N ARG A 198 40.59 60.76 -3.97
CA ARG A 198 39.56 60.72 -5.01
C ARG A 198 39.16 59.29 -5.39
N ALA A 199 40.13 58.38 -5.52
CA ALA A 199 39.86 56.97 -5.80
C ALA A 199 39.11 56.27 -4.65
N ILE A 200 39.38 56.65 -3.40
CA ILE A 200 38.64 56.20 -2.21
C ILE A 200 37.23 56.79 -2.22
N ARG A 201 37.08 58.09 -2.52
CA ARG A 201 35.77 58.76 -2.57
C ARG A 201 34.86 58.20 -3.67
N ASN A 202 35.46 57.78 -4.79
CA ASN A 202 34.77 57.11 -5.89
C ASN A 202 34.54 55.61 -5.63
N GLY A 203 35.04 55.06 -4.51
CA GLY A 203 34.83 53.66 -4.11
C GLY A 203 35.70 52.63 -4.85
N TRP A 204 36.70 53.05 -5.61
CA TRP A 204 37.60 52.15 -6.36
C TRP A 204 38.67 51.52 -5.50
N ILE A 205 39.15 52.24 -4.49
CA ILE A 205 40.05 51.72 -3.47
C ILE A 205 39.21 51.46 -2.24
N LYS A 206 38.94 50.19 -1.96
CA LYS A 206 38.37 49.74 -0.69
C LYS A 206 39.55 49.24 0.16
N PHE A 207 39.61 49.66 1.41
CA PHE A 207 40.58 49.11 2.34
C PHE A 207 40.23 47.63 2.60
N ASP A 208 41.24 46.77 2.65
CA ASP A 208 41.04 45.38 3.07
C ASP A 208 40.44 45.39 4.47
N LYS A 209 39.17 45.01 4.55
CA LYS A 209 38.56 44.63 5.82
C LYS A 209 39.17 43.29 6.22
N PRO A 210 39.42 43.04 7.52
CA PRO A 210 39.83 41.69 7.95
C PRO A 210 38.83 40.67 7.38
N LYS A 211 39.31 39.55 6.83
CA LYS A 211 38.44 38.49 6.29
C LYS A 211 37.41 38.12 7.36
N GLU A 212 36.15 38.46 7.13
CA GLU A 212 35.05 38.01 8.00
C GLU A 212 34.98 36.49 7.87
N GLU A 213 35.07 35.76 9.00
CA GLU A 213 34.77 34.33 9.04
C GLU A 213 33.37 34.08 8.46
N PRO A 214 33.12 32.97 7.76
CA PRO A 214 31.79 32.69 7.23
C PRO A 214 30.79 32.69 8.41
N ASN A 215 29.87 33.64 8.41
CA ASN A 215 28.79 33.70 9.40
C ASN A 215 27.98 32.40 9.32
N LEU A 216 28.20 31.47 10.25
CA LEU A 216 27.32 30.34 10.52
C LEU A 216 26.00 30.91 11.02
N TYR A 217 25.08 31.19 10.10
CA TYR A 217 23.75 31.64 10.48
C TYR A 217 22.93 30.44 10.94
N LEU A 218 22.21 30.61 12.05
CA LEU A 218 21.26 29.62 12.51
C LEU A 218 20.11 29.58 11.49
N LEU A 219 20.08 28.56 10.64
CA LEU A 219 19.04 28.39 9.62
C LEU A 219 17.63 28.30 10.27
N TRP A 220 17.59 27.77 11.48
CA TRP A 220 16.40 27.72 12.33
C TRP A 220 16.57 28.73 13.46
N GLY A 221 16.07 29.96 13.28
CA GLY A 221 16.00 30.95 14.37
C GLY A 221 14.99 30.56 15.45
N ASP A 222 14.73 31.46 16.40
CA ASP A 222 13.62 31.34 17.35
C ASP A 222 12.28 31.46 16.59
N GLU A 223 11.88 30.37 15.93
CA GLU A 223 10.70 30.31 15.08
C GLU A 223 9.40 30.31 15.90
N THR A 224 8.93 31.50 16.27
CA THR A 224 7.54 31.70 16.69
C THR A 224 6.57 31.74 15.49
N ASP A 225 7.09 31.95 14.27
CA ASP A 225 6.28 32.26 13.08
C ASP A 225 6.02 31.06 12.15
N THR A 226 6.61 29.87 12.38
CA THR A 226 6.41 28.70 11.50
C THR A 226 5.13 27.91 11.75
N ALA A 227 4.36 28.27 12.77
CA ALA A 227 3.00 27.77 12.94
C ALA A 227 2.05 28.33 11.85
N ASP A 228 2.29 29.54 11.35
CA ASP A 228 1.40 30.23 10.41
C ASP A 228 1.65 29.83 8.94
N ASN A 229 2.87 29.44 8.57
CA ASN A 229 3.22 28.99 7.22
C ASN A 229 2.71 27.58 6.86
N LYS A 230 2.20 26.79 7.82
CA LYS A 230 1.65 25.44 7.55
C LYS A 230 0.26 25.41 6.90
N ARG A 231 -0.35 26.57 6.63
CA ARG A 231 -1.77 26.67 6.23
C ARG A 231 -2.04 26.86 4.74
N GLN A 232 -1.03 26.97 3.86
CA GLN A 232 -1.24 27.31 2.43
C GLN A 232 -0.61 26.34 1.41
N GLY A 233 -0.57 25.03 1.69
CA GLY A 233 -0.06 24.03 0.74
C GLY A 233 -0.84 22.71 0.72
N LEU A 234 -0.61 21.91 -0.34
CA LEU A 234 -1.03 20.51 -0.43
C LEU A 234 -0.76 19.82 0.91
N SER A 235 -1.75 19.06 1.40
CA SER A 235 -1.69 18.52 2.75
C SER A 235 -0.61 17.44 2.85
N TYR A 236 0.60 17.83 3.25
CA TYR A 236 1.71 16.92 3.48
C TYR A 236 1.32 15.89 4.55
N ILE A 237 1.53 14.60 4.25
CA ILE A 237 1.33 13.52 5.21
C ILE A 237 2.71 13.22 5.81
N PRO A 238 2.95 13.59 7.08
CA PRO A 238 4.23 13.32 7.70
C PRO A 238 4.45 11.81 7.78
N ALA A 239 5.72 11.40 7.68
CA ALA A 239 6.09 10.01 7.92
C ALA A 239 5.68 9.59 9.35
N PRO A 240 5.20 8.34 9.54
CA PRO A 240 4.90 7.84 10.87
C PRO A 240 6.18 7.83 11.71
N LYS A 241 6.09 8.33 12.94
CA LYS A 241 7.20 8.25 13.89
C LYS A 241 7.31 6.80 14.40
N PRO A 242 8.54 6.31 14.69
CA PRO A 242 8.68 5.05 15.40
C PRO A 242 7.98 5.14 16.75
N ASN A 243 7.51 3.99 17.25
CA ASN A 243 7.01 3.90 18.61
C ASN A 243 8.15 4.18 19.59
N LEU A 244 7.82 4.73 20.75
CA LEU A 244 8.79 4.88 21.83
C LEU A 244 9.14 3.48 22.36
N PRO A 245 10.42 3.22 22.71
CA PRO A 245 10.82 1.95 23.29
C PRO A 245 9.99 1.58 24.52
N GLY A 246 9.47 0.35 24.53
CA GLY A 246 8.64 -0.20 25.60
C GLY A 246 9.43 -1.02 26.62
N HIS A 247 8.72 -1.57 27.62
CA HIS A 247 9.33 -2.48 28.60
C HIS A 247 9.80 -3.81 27.98
N GLU A 248 9.18 -4.24 26.89
CA GLU A 248 9.55 -5.43 26.11
C GLU A 248 10.93 -5.33 25.45
N GLU A 249 11.34 -4.12 25.04
CA GLU A 249 12.65 -3.84 24.41
C GLU A 249 13.77 -3.63 25.43
N SER A 250 13.43 -3.65 26.73
CA SER A 250 14.45 -3.54 27.77
C SER A 250 15.34 -4.80 27.80
N TYR A 251 16.60 -4.64 28.22
CA TYR A 251 17.50 -5.78 28.38
C TYR A 251 17.08 -6.72 29.53
N ASN A 252 16.22 -6.26 30.43
CA ASN A 252 15.73 -7.01 31.58
C ASN A 252 14.20 -6.87 31.69
N PRO A 253 13.44 -7.45 30.75
CA PRO A 253 11.99 -7.39 30.76
C PRO A 253 11.42 -8.32 31.85
N SER A 254 10.18 -8.08 32.26
CA SER A 254 9.47 -9.00 33.15
C SER A 254 9.27 -10.36 32.47
N VAL A 255 9.11 -11.42 33.26
CA VAL A 255 8.98 -12.80 32.77
C VAL A 255 7.78 -12.97 31.84
N GLU A 256 6.76 -12.13 31.97
CA GLU A 256 5.56 -12.13 31.12
C GLU A 256 5.85 -11.80 29.64
N TYR A 257 6.91 -11.03 29.37
CA TYR A 257 7.30 -10.69 27.99
C TYR A 257 8.21 -11.73 27.36
N ILE A 258 8.76 -12.66 28.14
CA ILE A 258 9.66 -13.69 27.63
C ILE A 258 8.78 -14.79 27.02
N PRO A 259 8.82 -15.01 25.70
CA PRO A 259 7.94 -15.96 25.07
C PRO A 259 8.26 -17.40 25.48
N THR A 260 7.22 -18.23 25.49
CA THR A 260 7.37 -19.68 25.72
C THR A 260 7.98 -20.37 24.51
N GLN A 261 8.49 -21.60 24.68
CA GLN A 261 9.06 -22.37 23.56
C GLN A 261 8.00 -22.65 22.48
N GLU A 262 6.76 -22.91 22.87
CA GLU A 262 5.63 -23.10 21.94
C GLU A 262 5.36 -21.85 21.09
N GLU A 263 5.47 -20.66 21.68
CA GLU A 263 5.33 -19.39 20.96
C GLU A 263 6.50 -19.16 20.00
N ILE A 264 7.73 -19.48 20.41
CA ILE A 264 8.92 -19.37 19.55
C ILE A 264 8.78 -20.29 18.33
N ASP A 265 8.32 -21.53 18.53
CA ASP A 265 8.05 -22.46 17.45
C ASP A 265 6.94 -21.94 16.53
N SER A 266 5.90 -21.34 17.10
CA SER A 266 4.84 -20.68 16.32
C SER A 266 5.38 -19.53 15.46
N TYR A 267 6.32 -18.72 15.97
CA TYR A 267 6.94 -17.64 15.21
C TYR A 267 7.83 -18.17 14.08
N GLN A 268 8.50 -19.31 14.26
CA GLN A 268 9.29 -19.94 13.21
C GLN A 268 8.42 -20.45 12.06
N LEU A 269 7.19 -20.89 12.36
CA LEU A 269 6.19 -21.29 11.36
C LEU A 269 5.58 -20.10 10.60
N MET A 270 5.59 -18.89 11.17
CA MET A 270 5.15 -17.67 10.48
C MET A 270 6.13 -17.25 9.38
N TYR A 271 5.61 -16.57 8.35
CA TYR A 271 6.41 -15.93 7.32
C TYR A 271 7.27 -14.80 7.90
N GLU A 272 8.42 -14.52 7.30
CA GLU A 272 9.40 -13.54 7.84
C GLU A 272 8.81 -12.15 8.06
N GLU A 273 7.88 -11.72 7.21
CA GLU A 273 7.19 -10.42 7.30
C GLU A 273 6.23 -10.30 8.49
N ASP A 274 5.61 -11.42 8.89
CA ASP A 274 4.62 -11.47 9.97
C ASP A 274 5.24 -11.76 11.35
N ARG A 275 6.53 -12.13 11.38
CA ARG A 275 7.24 -12.43 12.62
C ARG A 275 7.37 -11.18 13.50
N PRO A 276 7.36 -11.33 14.83
CA PRO A 276 7.81 -10.27 15.72
C PRO A 276 9.21 -9.80 15.31
N LYS A 277 9.41 -8.48 15.24
CA LYS A 277 10.68 -7.86 14.79
C LYS A 277 11.87 -8.36 15.60
N PHE A 278 11.69 -8.39 16.92
CA PHE A 278 12.63 -8.95 17.88
C PHE A 278 11.92 -9.91 18.84
N ILE A 279 12.72 -10.78 19.45
CA ILE A 279 12.27 -11.69 20.51
C ILE A 279 12.80 -11.13 21.83
N PRO A 280 11.94 -10.77 22.79
CA PRO A 280 12.39 -10.29 24.10
C PRO A 280 13.26 -11.34 24.78
N LYS A 281 14.44 -10.91 25.24
CA LYS A 281 15.39 -11.76 25.99
C LYS A 281 15.79 -11.03 27.26
N ARG A 282 15.88 -11.78 28.34
CA ARG A 282 16.32 -11.27 29.63
C ARG A 282 17.81 -11.52 29.82
N PHE A 283 18.54 -10.45 30.12
CA PHE A 283 19.95 -10.47 30.46
C PHE A 283 20.12 -10.02 31.92
N GLU A 284 20.94 -10.74 32.69
CA GLU A 284 21.16 -10.44 34.12
C GLU A 284 21.92 -9.12 34.34
N SER A 285 22.75 -8.72 33.37
CA SER A 285 23.60 -7.54 33.48
C SER A 285 23.71 -6.78 32.15
N LEU A 286 23.96 -5.47 32.21
CA LEU A 286 24.12 -4.66 31.00
C LEU A 286 25.33 -5.10 30.16
N ARG A 287 26.41 -5.57 30.81
CA ARG A 287 27.60 -6.11 30.14
C ARG A 287 27.35 -7.39 29.34
N SER A 288 26.29 -8.14 29.67
CA SER A 288 25.93 -9.38 28.97
C SER A 288 25.02 -9.16 27.77
N VAL A 289 24.62 -7.91 27.50
CA VAL A 289 23.77 -7.57 26.35
C VAL A 289 24.61 -7.70 25.06
N PRO A 290 24.26 -8.62 24.15
CA PRO A 290 24.97 -8.78 22.89
C PRO A 290 24.66 -7.63 21.94
N ALA A 291 25.51 -7.45 20.92
CA ALA A 291 25.18 -6.57 19.81
C ALA A 291 23.93 -7.09 19.08
N TYR A 292 22.98 -6.19 18.79
CA TYR A 292 21.74 -6.56 18.14
C TYR A 292 21.95 -6.76 16.63
N GLU A 293 21.97 -8.02 16.18
CA GLU A 293 22.31 -8.40 14.80
C GLU A 293 21.40 -7.78 13.74
N LYS A 294 20.11 -7.58 14.05
CA LYS A 294 19.12 -7.05 13.10
C LYS A 294 19.08 -5.52 13.07
N ALA A 295 19.89 -4.79 13.85
CA ALA A 295 19.84 -3.33 13.94
C ALA A 295 19.97 -2.65 12.55
N LEU A 296 20.95 -3.10 11.76
CA LEU A 296 21.20 -2.56 10.42
C LEU A 296 20.05 -2.89 9.44
N ARG A 297 19.50 -4.11 9.54
CA ARG A 297 18.38 -4.54 8.71
C ARG A 297 17.13 -3.72 9.00
N GLU A 298 16.78 -3.54 10.28
CA GLU A 298 15.63 -2.73 10.67
C GLU A 298 15.78 -1.25 10.27
N GLY A 299 16.99 -0.69 10.39
CA GLY A 299 17.28 0.66 9.92
C GLY A 299 17.14 0.80 8.40
N PHE A 300 17.62 -0.18 7.65
CA PHE A 300 17.49 -0.22 6.19
C PHE A 300 16.03 -0.39 5.75
N ASP A 301 15.29 -1.33 6.34
CA ASP A 301 13.87 -1.56 6.08
C ASP A 301 13.04 -0.31 6.41
N ARG A 302 13.39 0.41 7.47
CA ARG A 302 12.74 1.68 7.81
C ARG A 302 12.97 2.75 6.74
N CYS A 303 14.16 2.81 6.13
CA CYS A 303 14.45 3.71 5.01
C CYS A 303 13.63 3.32 3.77
N LEU A 304 13.50 2.03 3.49
CA LEU A 304 12.63 1.52 2.43
C LEU A 304 11.16 1.89 2.70
N ASP A 305 10.68 1.72 3.93
CA ASP A 305 9.32 2.13 4.35
C ASP A 305 9.08 3.63 4.16
N LEU A 306 10.09 4.47 4.41
CA LEU A 306 9.97 5.92 4.20
C LEU A 306 9.83 6.28 2.71
N TYR A 307 10.55 5.58 1.85
CA TYR A 307 10.67 5.92 0.44
C TYR A 307 9.61 5.22 -0.44
N LEU A 308 9.44 3.90 -0.27
CA LEU A 308 8.63 3.06 -1.14
C LEU A 308 7.16 2.95 -0.69
N CYS A 309 6.88 2.93 0.62
CA CYS A 309 5.53 2.66 1.09
C CYS A 309 4.59 3.88 0.94
N PRO A 310 3.42 3.72 0.29
CA PRO A 310 2.46 4.80 0.12
C PRO A 310 1.83 5.21 1.45
N ARG A 311 1.80 6.52 1.73
CA ARG A 311 1.28 7.07 2.99
C ARG A 311 -0.19 7.44 2.84
N THR A 312 -1.04 6.88 3.70
CA THR A 312 -2.49 7.14 3.69
C THR A 312 -2.99 7.63 5.06
N ARG A 313 -3.88 8.62 5.08
CA ARG A 313 -4.55 9.05 6.31
C ARG A 313 -5.68 8.07 6.63
N LYS A 314 -5.45 7.19 7.61
CA LYS A 314 -6.49 6.30 8.14
C LYS A 314 -7.09 6.90 9.41
N LYS A 315 -8.41 6.99 9.46
CA LYS A 315 -9.14 7.35 10.69
C LYS A 315 -9.29 6.08 11.53
N ARG A 316 -8.39 5.88 12.50
CA ARG A 316 -8.53 4.79 13.47
C ARG A 316 -9.70 5.10 14.41
N ILE A 317 -10.67 4.20 14.44
CA ILE A 317 -11.87 4.33 15.25
C ILE A 317 -11.53 3.84 16.67
N ASN A 318 -11.14 4.76 17.55
CA ASN A 318 -10.95 4.47 18.97
C ASN A 318 -12.31 4.65 19.67
N ILE A 319 -13.20 3.68 19.48
CA ILE A 319 -14.54 3.67 20.05
C ILE A 319 -14.68 2.42 20.90
N ASP A 320 -15.27 2.56 22.09
CA ASP A 320 -15.57 1.42 22.95
C ASP A 320 -16.53 0.48 22.23
N PRO A 321 -16.24 -0.84 22.17
CA PRO A 321 -17.05 -1.80 21.42
C PRO A 321 -18.49 -1.88 21.92
N GLU A 322 -18.76 -1.48 23.16
CA GLU A 322 -20.11 -1.45 23.73
C GLU A 322 -20.99 -0.34 23.16
N SER A 323 -20.41 0.79 22.77
CA SER A 323 -21.16 1.91 22.18
C SER A 323 -21.67 1.61 20.77
N LEU A 324 -21.11 0.58 20.10
CA LEU A 324 -21.60 0.07 18.83
C LEU A 324 -22.89 -0.74 18.97
N LYS A 325 -23.22 -1.19 20.19
CA LYS A 325 -24.45 -1.95 20.45
C LYS A 325 -25.64 -0.98 20.48
N PRO A 326 -26.75 -1.30 19.78
CA PRO A 326 -27.95 -0.48 19.86
C PRO A 326 -28.51 -0.49 21.28
N LYS A 327 -29.07 0.66 21.71
CA LYS A 327 -29.76 0.78 22.99
C LYS A 327 -31.12 0.06 22.90
N LEU A 328 -31.16 -1.19 23.35
CA LEU A 328 -32.37 -2.02 23.39
C LEU A 328 -32.88 -2.15 24.83
N PRO A 329 -34.18 -2.38 25.05
CA PRO A 329 -34.71 -2.72 26.36
C PRO A 329 -34.03 -3.96 26.95
N SER A 330 -34.03 -4.05 28.27
CA SER A 330 -33.46 -5.21 28.96
C SER A 330 -34.32 -6.45 28.73
N LYS A 331 -33.69 -7.63 28.68
CA LYS A 331 -34.43 -8.90 28.50
C LYS A 331 -35.42 -9.19 29.64
N LYS A 332 -35.16 -8.68 30.85
CA LYS A 332 -36.01 -8.92 32.03
C LYS A 332 -37.38 -8.27 31.87
N ASP A 333 -37.43 -7.10 31.22
CA ASP A 333 -38.66 -6.33 31.03
C ASP A 333 -39.57 -6.93 29.94
N LEU A 334 -39.02 -7.79 29.09
CA LEU A 334 -39.70 -8.39 27.94
C LEU A 334 -40.24 -9.81 28.21
N ARG A 335 -40.28 -10.24 29.47
CA ARG A 335 -40.90 -11.51 29.87
C ARG A 335 -42.42 -11.46 29.72
N PRO A 336 -43.10 -12.58 29.41
CA PRO A 336 -42.58 -13.96 29.36
C PRO A 336 -42.05 -14.38 27.97
N TYR A 337 -41.05 -15.26 27.94
CA TYR A 337 -40.54 -15.90 26.71
C TYR A 337 -39.86 -17.24 27.04
N PRO A 338 -39.88 -18.23 26.14
CA PRO A 338 -39.33 -19.54 26.42
C PRO A 338 -37.80 -19.49 26.55
N LYS A 339 -37.25 -20.17 27.57
CA LYS A 339 -35.81 -20.24 27.86
C LYS A 339 -35.28 -21.65 28.00
N THR A 340 -35.99 -22.49 28.77
CA THR A 340 -35.50 -23.83 29.13
C THR A 340 -36.35 -24.91 28.50
N CYS A 341 -35.71 -26.00 28.09
CA CYS A 341 -36.41 -27.21 27.65
C CYS A 341 -37.15 -27.81 28.84
N TYR A 342 -38.47 -27.91 28.74
CA TYR A 342 -39.34 -28.47 29.77
C TYR A 342 -39.59 -29.96 29.52
N LEU A 343 -39.92 -30.33 28.28
CA LEU A 343 -40.33 -31.69 27.94
C LEU A 343 -39.79 -32.12 26.58
N GLU A 344 -39.42 -33.41 26.48
CA GLU A 344 -38.99 -34.05 25.25
C GLU A 344 -40.00 -35.13 24.83
N PHE A 345 -40.55 -35.04 23.62
CA PHE A 345 -41.42 -36.06 23.05
C PHE A 345 -40.56 -37.10 22.34
N LYS A 346 -40.40 -38.26 22.98
CA LYS A 346 -39.60 -39.38 22.46
C LYS A 346 -40.53 -40.46 21.93
N GLY A 347 -40.22 -40.97 20.73
CA GLY A 347 -40.89 -42.15 20.20
C GLY A 347 -40.73 -42.34 18.70
N HIS A 348 -40.50 -41.26 17.94
CA HIS A 348 -40.12 -41.38 16.53
C HIS A 348 -38.76 -42.05 16.39
N THR A 349 -38.60 -42.85 15.34
CA THR A 349 -37.31 -43.51 15.05
C THR A 349 -36.46 -42.73 14.07
N GLY A 350 -37.09 -41.85 13.27
CA GLY A 350 -36.41 -40.98 12.30
C GLY A 350 -36.66 -39.48 12.51
N PRO A 351 -35.94 -38.63 11.76
CA PRO A 351 -36.07 -37.17 11.77
C PRO A 351 -37.52 -36.67 11.74
N VAL A 352 -37.88 -35.79 12.68
CA VAL A 352 -39.21 -35.16 12.72
C VAL A 352 -39.18 -33.91 11.86
N LYS A 353 -39.71 -34.00 10.65
CA LYS A 353 -39.61 -32.96 9.61
C LYS A 353 -40.56 -31.80 9.82
N SER A 354 -41.73 -32.04 10.42
CA SER A 354 -42.74 -31.01 10.59
C SER A 354 -43.60 -31.28 11.81
N ILE A 355 -44.02 -30.20 12.46
CA ILE A 355 -44.89 -30.22 13.62
C ILE A 355 -46.01 -29.20 13.45
N SER A 356 -47.18 -29.49 14.02
CA SER A 356 -48.31 -28.57 14.03
C SER A 356 -49.09 -28.69 15.32
N VAL A 357 -49.46 -27.56 15.91
CA VAL A 357 -50.21 -27.49 17.18
C VAL A 357 -51.69 -27.27 16.88
N GLU A 358 -52.56 -27.93 17.62
CA GLU A 358 -54.01 -27.67 17.58
C GLU A 358 -54.33 -26.29 18.18
N MET A 359 -55.41 -25.65 17.73
CA MET A 359 -55.83 -24.32 18.18
C MET A 359 -56.08 -24.19 19.69
N THR A 360 -56.53 -25.26 20.35
CA THR A 360 -56.74 -25.24 21.80
C THR A 360 -55.41 -25.20 22.55
N GLY A 361 -54.36 -25.78 21.94
CA GLY A 361 -53.03 -25.95 22.51
C GLY A 361 -52.81 -27.27 23.24
N GLN A 362 -53.83 -28.12 23.39
CA GLN A 362 -53.72 -29.38 24.14
C GLN A 362 -52.98 -30.47 23.36
N TRP A 363 -53.08 -30.46 22.03
CA TRP A 363 -52.59 -31.52 21.16
C TRP A 363 -51.56 -31.01 20.15
N LEU A 364 -50.55 -31.83 19.91
CA LEU A 364 -49.47 -31.61 18.95
C LEU A 364 -49.42 -32.75 17.94
N ALA A 365 -49.42 -32.46 16.64
CA ALA A 365 -49.15 -33.44 15.60
C ALA A 365 -47.70 -33.34 15.14
N SER A 366 -47.10 -34.48 14.81
CA SER A 366 -45.77 -34.57 14.23
C SER A 366 -45.72 -35.55 13.07
N GLY A 367 -44.88 -35.22 12.08
CA GLY A 367 -44.59 -36.05 10.92
C GLY A 367 -43.12 -36.34 10.86
N SER A 368 -42.78 -37.62 10.71
CA SER A 368 -41.40 -38.08 10.64
C SER A 368 -41.13 -38.82 9.33
N SER A 369 -39.86 -38.90 8.98
CA SER A 369 -39.39 -39.78 7.91
C SER A 369 -39.45 -41.26 8.25
N ASP A 370 -39.80 -41.63 9.50
CA ASP A 370 -40.11 -43.02 9.88
C ASP A 370 -41.44 -43.54 9.30
N GLY A 371 -42.15 -42.69 8.57
CA GLY A 371 -43.43 -43.03 7.95
C GLY A 371 -44.62 -43.01 8.89
N THR A 372 -44.45 -42.43 10.09
CA THR A 372 -45.52 -42.29 11.08
C THR A 372 -45.94 -40.85 11.29
N ILE A 373 -47.25 -40.67 11.45
CA ILE A 373 -47.84 -39.44 11.99
C ILE A 373 -48.22 -39.74 13.44
N ARG A 374 -47.84 -38.86 14.36
CA ARG A 374 -48.15 -39.02 15.78
C ARG A 374 -48.86 -37.81 16.33
N VAL A 375 -49.80 -38.06 17.24
CA VAL A 375 -50.47 -37.02 18.04
C VAL A 375 -50.07 -37.18 19.49
N TRP A 376 -49.61 -36.09 20.07
CA TRP A 376 -49.07 -36.00 21.41
C TRP A 376 -49.93 -35.08 22.27
N GLU A 377 -50.05 -35.45 23.54
CA GLU A 377 -50.56 -34.56 24.58
C GLU A 377 -49.43 -33.61 25.03
N VAL A 378 -49.69 -32.30 24.97
CA VAL A 378 -48.65 -31.27 25.21
C VAL A 378 -48.13 -31.27 26.65
N GLU A 379 -49.01 -31.45 27.65
CA GLU A 379 -48.63 -31.34 29.06
C GLU A 379 -47.80 -32.53 29.56
N THR A 380 -48.11 -33.74 29.09
CA THR A 380 -47.53 -34.99 29.59
C THR A 380 -46.45 -35.57 28.68
N GLY A 381 -46.43 -35.16 27.40
CA GLY A 381 -45.58 -35.80 26.40
C GLY A 381 -46.10 -37.13 25.88
N ARG A 382 -47.28 -37.57 26.30
CA ARG A 382 -47.82 -38.89 25.95
C ARG A 382 -48.26 -38.94 24.49
N CYS A 383 -47.84 -39.98 23.78
CA CYS A 383 -48.35 -40.29 22.44
C CYS A 383 -49.75 -40.89 22.55
N LEU A 384 -50.76 -40.16 22.07
CA LEU A 384 -52.16 -40.60 22.05
C LEU A 384 -52.40 -41.59 20.90
N LYS A 385 -51.93 -41.24 19.70
CA LYS A 385 -52.26 -41.96 18.47
C LYS A 385 -51.09 -41.97 17.51
N VAL A 386 -50.92 -43.10 16.82
CA VAL A 386 -49.90 -43.32 15.80
C VAL A 386 -50.60 -43.84 14.55
N TRP A 387 -50.38 -43.18 13.42
CA TRP A 387 -50.76 -43.68 12.11
C TRP A 387 -49.51 -44.09 11.37
N ASN A 388 -49.45 -45.33 10.89
CA ASN A 388 -48.40 -45.78 9.99
C ASN A 388 -48.88 -45.59 8.55
N VAL A 389 -48.24 -44.66 7.84
CA VAL A 389 -48.60 -44.28 6.48
C VAL A 389 -47.65 -44.88 5.45
N GLY A 390 -46.56 -45.52 5.90
CA GLY A 390 -45.65 -46.30 5.06
C GLY A 390 -44.71 -45.50 4.16
N GLY A 391 -44.79 -44.16 4.19
CA GLY A 391 -43.96 -43.27 3.36
C GLY A 391 -43.55 -42.00 4.09
N ASP A 392 -42.52 -41.33 3.58
CA ASP A 392 -41.87 -40.18 4.22
C ASP A 392 -42.82 -38.98 4.38
N VAL A 393 -43.09 -38.56 5.63
CA VAL A 393 -43.98 -37.43 5.92
C VAL A 393 -43.21 -36.12 5.87
N ARG A 394 -43.51 -35.28 4.87
CA ARG A 394 -42.74 -34.06 4.56
C ARG A 394 -43.20 -32.85 5.35
N HIS A 395 -44.50 -32.61 5.42
CA HIS A 395 -45.10 -31.44 6.07
C HIS A 395 -46.45 -31.82 6.68
N ILE A 396 -46.78 -31.24 7.84
CA ILE A 396 -48.06 -31.42 8.51
C ILE A 396 -48.65 -30.07 8.87
N ALA A 397 -49.97 -29.93 8.68
CA ALA A 397 -50.72 -28.77 9.12
C ALA A 397 -52.06 -29.18 9.74
N TRP A 398 -52.29 -28.79 10.98
CA TRP A 398 -53.55 -29.00 11.68
C TRP A 398 -54.58 -27.97 11.22
N ASN A 399 -55.83 -28.39 11.04
CA ASN A 399 -56.91 -27.48 10.72
C ASN A 399 -57.11 -26.47 11.89
N PRO A 400 -57.07 -25.16 11.62
CA PRO A 400 -57.18 -24.15 12.66
C PRO A 400 -58.56 -24.08 13.32
N ALA A 401 -59.59 -24.68 12.72
CA ALA A 401 -60.95 -24.65 13.23
C ALA A 401 -61.17 -25.72 14.32
N PRO A 402 -61.59 -25.35 15.55
CA PRO A 402 -61.69 -26.29 16.68
C PRO A 402 -62.85 -27.29 16.53
N ASP A 403 -63.83 -27.00 15.66
CA ASP A 403 -64.94 -27.89 15.31
C ASP A 403 -64.52 -29.02 14.35
N ARG A 404 -63.29 -28.98 13.82
CA ARG A 404 -62.79 -29.88 12.79
C ARG A 404 -61.37 -30.33 13.12
N PRO A 405 -61.19 -31.38 13.94
CA PRO A 405 -59.88 -31.93 14.29
C PRO A 405 -59.28 -32.72 13.11
N ILE A 406 -59.02 -32.04 12.00
CA ILE A 406 -58.48 -32.62 10.77
C ILE A 406 -57.00 -32.27 10.66
N ILE A 407 -56.19 -33.27 10.35
CA ILE A 407 -54.75 -33.12 10.10
C ILE A 407 -54.54 -33.32 8.60
N ALA A 408 -53.87 -32.34 7.97
CA ALA A 408 -53.34 -32.49 6.62
C ALA A 408 -51.86 -32.87 6.69
N ALA A 409 -51.49 -33.97 6.04
CA ALA A 409 -50.12 -34.46 6.02
C ALA A 409 -49.69 -34.80 4.59
N ILE A 410 -48.53 -34.31 4.17
CA ILE A 410 -47.93 -34.67 2.89
C ILE A 410 -47.12 -35.94 3.09
N VAL A 411 -47.49 -36.99 2.36
CA VAL A 411 -46.82 -38.30 2.38
C VAL A 411 -46.23 -38.51 0.99
N GLU A 412 -44.91 -38.47 0.90
CA GLU A 412 -44.16 -38.53 -0.36
C GLU A 412 -44.57 -37.48 -1.41
N HIS A 413 -45.57 -37.81 -2.23
CA HIS A 413 -46.10 -36.97 -3.30
C HIS A 413 -47.55 -36.53 -3.08
N ASP A 414 -48.28 -37.25 -2.23
CA ASP A 414 -49.72 -37.08 -2.06
C ASP A 414 -50.05 -36.37 -0.76
N LEU A 415 -51.22 -35.72 -0.73
CA LEU A 415 -51.73 -35.09 0.47
C LEU A 415 -52.79 -35.97 1.11
N LEU A 416 -52.61 -36.28 2.38
CA LEU A 416 -53.53 -37.08 3.18
C LEU A 416 -54.24 -36.20 4.21
N LEU A 417 -55.57 -36.25 4.24
CA LEU A 417 -56.42 -35.64 5.25
C LEU A 417 -56.95 -36.71 6.19
N LEU A 418 -56.60 -36.60 7.47
CA LEU A 418 -56.98 -37.55 8.52
C LEU A 418 -57.79 -36.86 9.62
N ASN A 419 -58.76 -37.59 10.17
CA ASN A 419 -59.36 -37.20 11.45
C ASN A 419 -58.39 -37.54 12.59
N ALA A 420 -58.01 -36.55 13.39
CA ALA A 420 -57.12 -36.72 14.53
C ALA A 420 -57.71 -37.68 15.59
N GLY A 421 -59.05 -37.80 15.66
CA GLY A 421 -59.73 -38.60 16.68
C GLY A 421 -59.68 -37.97 18.07
N VAL A 422 -59.66 -36.63 18.09
CA VAL A 422 -59.58 -35.79 19.28
C VAL A 422 -60.88 -34.97 19.38
N GLY A 423 -61.31 -34.64 20.61
CA GLY A 423 -62.53 -33.87 20.87
C GLY A 423 -63.75 -34.72 21.19
N SER A 424 -64.91 -34.08 21.36
CA SER A 424 -66.18 -34.75 21.70
C SER A 424 -66.68 -35.66 20.58
N GLU A 425 -67.52 -36.65 20.90
CA GLU A 425 -68.10 -37.57 19.92
C GLU A 425 -68.81 -36.83 18.77
N GLU A 426 -69.53 -35.74 19.08
CA GLU A 426 -70.20 -34.91 18.07
C GLU A 426 -69.22 -34.27 17.07
N VAL A 427 -68.10 -33.75 17.55
CA VAL A 427 -67.05 -33.13 16.72
C VAL A 427 -66.39 -34.18 15.82
N GLN A 428 -66.19 -35.39 16.36
CA GLN A 428 -65.64 -36.50 15.59
C GLN A 428 -66.61 -36.99 14.50
N LEU A 429 -67.91 -37.05 14.78
CA LEU A 429 -68.93 -37.40 13.79
C LEU A 429 -68.96 -36.40 12.63
N ARG A 430 -68.99 -35.09 12.94
CA ARG A 430 -68.93 -34.03 11.90
C ARG A 430 -67.67 -34.11 11.06
N ALA A 431 -66.51 -34.37 11.67
CA ALA A 431 -65.26 -34.54 10.95
C ALA A 431 -65.28 -35.78 10.03
N LYS A 432 -65.88 -36.90 10.49
CA LYS A 432 -66.06 -38.10 9.66
C LYS A 432 -66.99 -37.85 8.49
N GLU A 433 -68.12 -37.18 8.70
CA GLU A 433 -69.05 -36.81 7.63
C GLU A 433 -68.38 -35.95 6.54
N LEU A 434 -67.55 -34.98 6.95
CA LEU A 434 -66.80 -34.16 5.99
C LEU A 434 -65.78 -34.96 5.18
N LEU A 435 -65.15 -35.96 5.80
CA LEU A 435 -64.14 -36.83 5.16
C LEU A 435 -64.75 -37.96 4.31
N GLN A 436 -66.06 -38.23 4.40
CA GLN A 436 -66.72 -39.21 3.55
C GLN A 436 -66.90 -38.68 2.13
N ILE A 437 -66.25 -39.32 1.16
CA ILE A 437 -66.52 -39.10 -0.27
C ILE A 437 -67.61 -40.08 -0.70
N GLY A 438 -68.78 -39.57 -1.11
CA GLY A 438 -69.75 -40.38 -1.86
C GLY A 438 -69.18 -40.68 -3.24
N GLU A 439 -69.46 -41.86 -3.80
CA GLU A 439 -69.02 -42.25 -5.14
C GLU A 439 -69.30 -41.10 -6.13
N MET A 440 -68.25 -40.38 -6.55
CA MET A 440 -68.40 -39.37 -7.58
C MET A 440 -68.71 -40.13 -8.87
N ALA A 441 -69.88 -39.86 -9.46
CA ALA A 441 -70.14 -40.20 -10.84
C ALA A 441 -68.99 -39.63 -11.69
N PRO A 442 -68.51 -40.37 -12.71
CA PRO A 442 -67.49 -39.87 -13.62
C PRO A 442 -68.02 -38.56 -14.22
N GLN A 443 -67.35 -37.44 -13.96
CA GLN A 443 -67.60 -36.23 -14.73
C GLN A 443 -67.18 -36.56 -16.18
N ASP A 444 -68.16 -36.61 -17.07
CA ASP A 444 -67.95 -36.61 -18.51
C ASP A 444 -67.17 -35.35 -18.88
N ASP A 445 -65.88 -35.53 -19.20
CA ASP A 445 -65.04 -34.48 -19.75
C ASP A 445 -65.54 -34.15 -21.17
N THR A 446 -66.25 -33.03 -21.35
CA THR A 446 -66.44 -32.41 -22.67
C THR A 446 -65.17 -31.73 -23.21
N ASP A 447 -64.02 -31.90 -22.56
CA ASP A 447 -62.72 -31.44 -23.04
C ASP A 447 -61.64 -32.29 -22.34
N GLY A 448 -60.97 -33.21 -23.05
CA GLY A 448 -60.15 -34.33 -22.52
C GLY A 448 -58.90 -33.98 -21.69
N LYS A 449 -58.99 -33.04 -20.76
CA LYS A 449 -57.94 -32.63 -19.82
C LYS A 449 -58.16 -33.30 -18.48
N LYS A 450 -57.40 -34.37 -18.21
CA LYS A 450 -57.36 -35.04 -16.90
C LYS A 450 -57.30 -34.01 -15.74
N PRO A 451 -58.10 -34.16 -14.67
CA PRO A 451 -58.11 -33.22 -13.55
C PRO A 451 -56.74 -33.13 -12.89
N ALA A 452 -56.36 -31.92 -12.47
CA ALA A 452 -55.04 -31.64 -11.89
C ALA A 452 -54.80 -32.40 -10.58
N VAL A 453 -55.86 -32.68 -9.83
CA VAL A 453 -55.86 -33.35 -8.53
C VAL A 453 -57.07 -34.26 -8.46
N ARG A 454 -56.88 -35.49 -7.97
CA ARG A 454 -57.95 -36.45 -7.75
C ARG A 454 -58.18 -36.64 -6.25
N TRP A 455 -59.43 -36.52 -5.82
CA TRP A 455 -59.84 -36.77 -4.44
C TRP A 455 -60.29 -38.22 -4.34
N MET A 456 -59.58 -39.02 -3.54
CA MET A 456 -59.90 -40.43 -3.33
C MET A 456 -60.03 -40.73 -1.83
N LYS A 457 -60.83 -41.73 -1.48
CA LYS A 457 -60.83 -42.26 -0.11
C LYS A 457 -59.55 -43.07 0.10
N HIS A 458 -58.90 -42.90 1.25
CA HIS A 458 -57.69 -43.67 1.56
C HIS A 458 -58.04 -45.13 1.87
N GLU A 459 -57.23 -46.08 1.39
CA GLU A 459 -57.54 -47.51 1.44
C GLU A 459 -57.56 -48.09 2.86
N LYS A 460 -56.65 -47.63 3.73
CA LYS A 460 -56.44 -48.21 5.08
C LYS A 460 -56.85 -47.30 6.24
N LEU A 461 -57.08 -46.02 5.97
CA LEU A 461 -57.29 -44.99 6.99
C LEU A 461 -58.59 -44.28 6.66
N ASP A 462 -59.37 -43.93 7.69
CA ASP A 462 -60.62 -43.20 7.54
C ASP A 462 -60.33 -41.73 7.22
N GLY A 463 -60.03 -41.44 5.95
CA GLY A 463 -59.55 -40.15 5.46
C GLY A 463 -59.55 -40.03 3.94
N ILE A 464 -59.13 -38.85 3.46
CA ILE A 464 -59.09 -38.50 2.03
C ILE A 464 -57.64 -38.38 1.58
N THR A 465 -57.31 -39.00 0.46
CA THR A 465 -56.05 -38.80 -0.27
C THR A 465 -56.30 -37.91 -1.48
N LEU A 466 -55.53 -36.83 -1.60
CA LEU A 466 -55.45 -36.01 -2.80
C LEU A 466 -54.19 -36.42 -3.57
N ILE A 467 -54.41 -37.00 -4.75
CA ILE A 467 -53.33 -37.45 -5.61
C ILE A 467 -52.93 -36.31 -6.53
N HIS A 468 -51.67 -35.90 -6.43
CA HIS A 468 -51.08 -34.85 -7.24
C HIS A 468 -50.20 -35.43 -8.36
N GLN A 469 -50.07 -34.73 -9.49
CA GLN A 469 -49.21 -35.19 -10.60
C GLN A 469 -47.71 -35.09 -10.29
N LYS A 470 -47.34 -34.23 -9.35
CA LYS A 470 -45.96 -33.90 -8.98
C LYS A 470 -45.90 -33.73 -7.45
N ALA A 471 -44.71 -33.89 -6.88
CA ALA A 471 -44.47 -33.80 -5.44
C ALA A 471 -44.92 -32.47 -4.83
N VAL A 472 -45.72 -32.53 -3.76
CA VAL A 472 -46.13 -31.38 -2.95
C VAL A 472 -45.05 -31.10 -1.89
N SER A 473 -44.76 -29.82 -1.63
CA SER A 473 -43.76 -29.41 -0.63
C SER A 473 -44.37 -28.86 0.66
N ASN A 474 -45.46 -28.09 0.57
CA ASN A 474 -46.01 -27.35 1.71
C ASN A 474 -47.54 -27.35 1.68
N VAL A 475 -48.14 -27.31 2.88
CA VAL A 475 -49.58 -27.20 3.11
C VAL A 475 -49.83 -26.15 4.18
N ASP A 476 -50.78 -25.25 3.92
CA ASP A 476 -51.24 -24.24 4.90
C ASP A 476 -52.77 -24.10 4.85
N TRP A 477 -53.38 -23.78 5.99
CA TRP A 477 -54.83 -23.68 6.11
C TRP A 477 -55.27 -22.22 6.19
N HIS A 478 -56.41 -21.91 5.57
CA HIS A 478 -57.11 -20.66 5.83
C HIS A 478 -57.67 -20.69 7.26
N PHE A 479 -57.73 -19.55 7.95
CA PHE A 479 -58.13 -19.48 9.37
C PHE A 479 -59.52 -20.07 9.68
N LYS A 480 -60.42 -20.10 8.68
CA LYS A 480 -61.77 -20.71 8.78
C LYS A 480 -61.79 -22.25 8.66
N GLY A 481 -60.70 -22.87 8.20
CA GLY A 481 -60.58 -24.33 8.13
C GLY A 481 -61.35 -25.03 7.00
N ASP A 482 -61.91 -24.29 6.02
CA ASP A 482 -62.53 -24.89 4.82
C ASP A 482 -61.61 -24.86 3.60
N TYR A 483 -60.79 -23.81 3.48
CA TYR A 483 -59.79 -23.70 2.42
C TYR A 483 -58.40 -24.07 2.94
N PHE A 484 -57.63 -24.77 2.11
CA PHE A 484 -56.20 -24.99 2.34
C PHE A 484 -55.43 -24.93 1.04
N THR A 485 -54.15 -24.64 1.13
CA THR A 485 -53.26 -24.50 -0.02
C THR A 485 -52.28 -25.64 -0.08
N THR A 486 -51.91 -26.04 -1.30
CA THR A 486 -50.75 -26.87 -1.55
C THR A 486 -49.80 -26.18 -2.52
N VAL A 487 -48.50 -26.35 -2.28
CA VAL A 487 -47.44 -25.86 -3.17
C VAL A 487 -46.75 -27.04 -3.83
N VAL A 488 -46.64 -26.98 -5.15
CA VAL A 488 -45.97 -27.96 -6.01
C VAL A 488 -44.81 -27.25 -6.71
N PRO A 489 -43.58 -27.30 -6.17
CA PRO A 489 -42.45 -26.52 -6.68
C PRO A 489 -42.11 -26.79 -8.14
N SER A 490 -42.24 -28.05 -8.57
CA SER A 490 -41.95 -28.48 -9.94
C SER A 490 -43.13 -28.29 -10.90
N GLY A 491 -44.26 -27.74 -10.44
CA GLY A 491 -45.43 -27.47 -11.28
C GLY A 491 -45.29 -26.12 -11.98
N ASP A 492 -45.28 -26.07 -13.31
CA ASP A 492 -45.07 -24.80 -14.03
C ASP A 492 -46.28 -23.86 -13.92
N THR A 493 -47.42 -24.26 -14.50
CA THR A 493 -48.67 -23.48 -14.49
C THR A 493 -49.54 -23.80 -13.28
N LYS A 494 -49.38 -24.99 -12.69
CA LYS A 494 -50.15 -25.52 -11.57
C LYS A 494 -49.30 -25.60 -10.30
N ALA A 495 -48.52 -24.56 -10.04
CA ALA A 495 -47.54 -24.54 -8.96
C ALA A 495 -48.16 -24.34 -7.57
N VAL A 496 -49.28 -23.61 -7.50
CA VAL A 496 -50.02 -23.33 -6.26
C VAL A 496 -51.48 -23.70 -6.48
N LEU A 497 -52.03 -24.50 -5.59
CA LEU A 497 -53.40 -25.00 -5.65
C LEU A 497 -54.16 -24.61 -4.38
N LEU A 498 -55.43 -24.24 -4.56
CA LEU A 498 -56.37 -23.96 -3.49
C LEU A 498 -57.43 -25.06 -3.45
N HIS A 499 -57.60 -25.68 -2.31
CA HIS A 499 -58.55 -26.76 -2.11
C HIS A 499 -59.67 -26.28 -1.21
N GLN A 500 -60.91 -26.63 -1.56
CA GLN A 500 -62.07 -26.42 -0.72
C GLN A 500 -62.55 -27.76 -0.19
N LEU A 501 -62.50 -27.94 1.14
CA LEU A 501 -62.82 -29.20 1.80
C LEU A 501 -64.32 -29.53 1.70
N SER A 502 -65.20 -28.56 1.96
CA SER A 502 -66.66 -28.76 1.90
C SER A 502 -67.17 -29.23 0.53
N LYS A 503 -66.58 -28.73 -0.55
CA LYS A 503 -66.94 -29.09 -1.93
C LYS A 503 -66.07 -30.17 -2.56
N LYS A 504 -64.98 -30.58 -1.89
CA LYS A 504 -63.97 -31.51 -2.43
C LYS A 504 -63.48 -31.10 -3.81
N HIS A 505 -63.25 -29.80 -3.98
CA HIS A 505 -62.91 -29.19 -5.26
C HIS A 505 -61.55 -28.48 -5.17
N SER A 506 -60.76 -28.59 -6.24
CA SER A 506 -59.43 -27.99 -6.33
C SER A 506 -59.41 -26.90 -7.40
N HIS A 507 -59.00 -25.69 -7.01
CA HIS A 507 -58.82 -24.55 -7.88
C HIS A 507 -57.33 -24.26 -8.09
N HIS A 508 -56.96 -23.77 -9.27
CA HIS A 508 -55.64 -23.19 -9.52
C HIS A 508 -55.80 -21.67 -9.76
N PRO A 509 -55.48 -20.82 -8.78
CA PRO A 509 -55.78 -19.39 -8.86
C PRO A 509 -54.93 -18.62 -9.88
N PHE A 510 -53.77 -19.15 -10.30
CA PHE A 510 -52.80 -18.42 -11.13
C PHE A 510 -52.59 -19.08 -12.50
N ARG A 511 -52.37 -18.26 -13.54
CA ARG A 511 -52.01 -18.75 -14.90
C ARG A 511 -50.51 -19.00 -15.06
N LYS A 512 -49.66 -18.15 -14.49
CA LYS A 512 -48.19 -18.27 -14.53
C LYS A 512 -47.56 -17.54 -13.36
N LEU A 513 -46.72 -18.23 -12.59
CA LEU A 513 -45.94 -17.63 -11.50
C LEU A 513 -44.50 -17.35 -11.96
N PRO A 514 -43.91 -16.20 -11.60
CA PRO A 514 -42.53 -15.90 -11.93
C PRO A 514 -41.57 -16.62 -10.96
N GLY A 515 -41.10 -17.80 -11.37
CA GLY A 515 -40.11 -18.59 -10.62
C GLY A 515 -40.71 -19.72 -9.78
N LEU A 516 -39.84 -20.45 -9.10
CA LEU A 516 -40.21 -21.65 -8.32
C LEU A 516 -40.81 -21.24 -6.96
N PRO A 517 -42.07 -21.61 -6.66
CA PRO A 517 -42.66 -21.37 -5.36
C PRO A 517 -42.10 -22.34 -4.31
N VAL A 518 -41.92 -21.84 -3.10
CA VAL A 518 -41.41 -22.62 -1.95
C VAL A 518 -42.53 -22.82 -0.94
N VAL A 519 -43.17 -21.72 -0.51
CA VAL A 519 -44.24 -21.71 0.49
C VAL A 519 -45.34 -20.75 0.04
N ALA A 520 -46.58 -21.06 0.37
CA ALA A 520 -47.70 -20.15 0.23
C ALA A 520 -48.51 -20.13 1.53
N THR A 521 -49.02 -18.97 1.92
CA THR A 521 -49.74 -18.80 3.18
C THR A 521 -50.84 -17.76 3.07
N PHE A 522 -51.91 -17.95 3.84
CA PHE A 522 -53.03 -17.03 3.88
C PHE A 522 -52.78 -15.87 4.83
N HIS A 523 -53.34 -14.71 4.49
CA HIS A 523 -53.39 -13.61 5.44
C HIS A 523 -54.34 -13.96 6.62
N PRO A 524 -54.00 -13.59 7.88
CA PRO A 524 -54.78 -13.99 9.05
C PRO A 524 -56.24 -13.53 9.08
N SER A 525 -56.54 -12.32 8.57
CA SER A 525 -57.87 -11.69 8.63
C SER A 525 -58.42 -11.25 7.26
N GLN A 526 -57.65 -10.49 6.50
CA GLN A 526 -57.98 -10.02 5.15
C GLN A 526 -57.91 -11.15 4.09
N LYS A 527 -58.52 -10.92 2.93
CA LYS A 527 -58.55 -11.86 1.78
C LYS A 527 -57.27 -11.78 0.93
N MET A 528 -56.13 -11.56 1.58
CA MET A 528 -54.82 -11.52 0.92
C MET A 528 -54.14 -12.89 0.97
N PHE A 529 -53.27 -13.13 -0.01
CA PHE A 529 -52.60 -14.41 -0.18
C PHE A 529 -51.14 -14.20 -0.54
N PHE A 530 -50.24 -14.81 0.22
CA PHE A 530 -48.81 -14.64 0.08
C PHE A 530 -48.20 -15.87 -0.58
N VAL A 531 -47.43 -15.66 -1.64
CA VAL A 531 -46.67 -16.71 -2.32
C VAL A 531 -45.19 -16.36 -2.25
N ALA A 532 -44.42 -17.15 -1.50
CA ALA A 532 -42.98 -17.05 -1.44
C ALA A 532 -42.35 -17.88 -2.55
N THR A 533 -41.70 -17.21 -3.50
CA THR A 533 -40.79 -17.85 -4.46
C THR A 533 -39.40 -17.96 -3.86
N LYS A 534 -38.46 -18.62 -4.55
CA LYS A 534 -37.07 -18.67 -4.09
C LYS A 534 -36.42 -17.30 -3.89
N LYS A 535 -36.82 -16.25 -4.63
CA LYS A 535 -36.15 -14.93 -4.63
C LYS A 535 -36.96 -13.79 -4.03
N PHE A 536 -38.29 -13.84 -4.11
CA PHE A 536 -39.16 -12.75 -3.66
C PHE A 536 -40.52 -13.29 -3.20
N VAL A 537 -41.25 -12.47 -2.46
CA VAL A 537 -42.61 -12.79 -2.00
C VAL A 537 -43.61 -11.95 -2.78
N GLN A 538 -44.69 -12.57 -3.25
CA GLN A 538 -45.79 -11.88 -3.94
C GLN A 538 -47.04 -11.91 -3.08
N VAL A 539 -47.72 -10.77 -3.01
CA VAL A 539 -48.98 -10.60 -2.28
C VAL A 539 -50.11 -10.43 -3.29
N TYR A 540 -51.10 -11.31 -3.21
CA TYR A 540 -52.27 -11.34 -4.09
C TYR A 540 -53.54 -11.00 -3.32
N ASP A 541 -54.46 -10.29 -3.95
CA ASP A 541 -55.83 -10.15 -3.48
C ASP A 541 -56.67 -11.27 -4.11
N LEU A 542 -57.21 -12.18 -3.30
CA LEU A 542 -58.00 -13.32 -3.80
C LEU A 542 -59.35 -12.89 -4.37
N GLN A 543 -59.93 -11.77 -3.91
CA GLN A 543 -61.22 -11.31 -4.39
C GLN A 543 -61.11 -10.68 -5.78
N LYS A 544 -60.03 -9.93 -6.02
CA LYS A 544 -59.75 -9.30 -7.33
C LYS A 544 -58.93 -10.19 -8.27
N ALA A 545 -58.35 -11.27 -7.76
CA ALA A 545 -57.41 -12.14 -8.46
C ALA A 545 -56.24 -11.37 -9.10
N GLN A 546 -55.70 -10.37 -8.39
CA GLN A 546 -54.65 -9.47 -8.87
C GLN A 546 -53.47 -9.43 -7.90
N LEU A 547 -52.27 -9.17 -8.44
CA LEU A 547 -51.05 -8.92 -7.67
C LEU A 547 -51.13 -7.52 -7.04
N VAL A 548 -50.94 -7.43 -5.73
CA VAL A 548 -50.96 -6.18 -4.97
C VAL A 548 -49.55 -5.65 -4.75
N LYS A 549 -48.66 -6.46 -4.17
CA LYS A 549 -47.29 -6.08 -3.83
C LYS A 549 -46.31 -7.20 -4.18
N LYS A 550 -45.07 -6.81 -4.51
CA LYS A 550 -43.92 -7.72 -4.67
C LYS A 550 -42.84 -7.28 -3.69
N LEU A 551 -42.52 -8.13 -2.72
CA LEU A 551 -41.51 -7.89 -1.69
C LEU A 551 -40.18 -8.49 -2.13
N GLU A 552 -39.16 -7.63 -2.23
CA GLU A 552 -37.83 -8.00 -2.70
C GLU A 552 -36.90 -8.21 -1.51
N SER A 553 -36.57 -9.47 -1.20
CA SER A 553 -35.79 -9.81 -0.02
C SER A 553 -34.29 -9.60 -0.16
N GLY A 554 -33.76 -9.64 -1.38
CA GLY A 554 -32.31 -9.63 -1.61
C GLY A 554 -31.60 -10.86 -1.05
N LEU A 555 -32.34 -11.91 -0.69
CA LEU A 555 -31.82 -13.19 -0.21
C LEU A 555 -31.47 -14.11 -1.38
N ARG A 556 -30.54 -15.05 -1.19
CA ARG A 556 -30.19 -16.03 -2.22
C ARG A 556 -31.33 -17.01 -2.47
N GLU A 557 -31.85 -17.61 -1.40
CA GLU A 557 -32.96 -18.55 -1.46
C GLU A 557 -33.83 -18.45 -0.19
N ILE A 558 -35.10 -18.14 -0.37
CA ILE A 558 -36.11 -18.12 0.70
C ILE A 558 -36.45 -19.57 1.10
N SER A 559 -36.47 -19.85 2.40
CA SER A 559 -36.83 -21.15 2.95
C SER A 559 -38.25 -21.20 3.51
N SER A 560 -38.62 -20.21 4.34
CA SER A 560 -39.90 -20.15 5.03
C SER A 560 -40.40 -18.72 5.19
N ILE A 561 -41.71 -18.58 5.44
CA ILE A 561 -42.42 -17.32 5.61
C ILE A 561 -43.42 -17.44 6.76
N SER A 562 -43.57 -16.38 7.55
CA SER A 562 -44.63 -16.26 8.54
C SER A 562 -45.17 -14.83 8.56
N ILE A 563 -46.48 -14.70 8.72
CA ILE A 563 -47.19 -13.42 8.75
C ILE A 563 -47.53 -13.07 10.19
N HIS A 564 -47.31 -11.82 10.57
CA HIS A 564 -47.69 -11.32 11.88
C HIS A 564 -49.21 -11.44 12.06
N PRO A 565 -49.73 -11.76 13.26
CA PRO A 565 -51.17 -11.92 13.48
C PRO A 565 -52.01 -10.69 13.09
N GLY A 566 -51.42 -9.49 13.17
CA GLY A 566 -52.04 -8.24 12.71
C GLY A 566 -52.17 -8.15 11.18
N GLY A 567 -51.27 -8.78 10.42
CA GLY A 567 -51.30 -8.84 8.95
C GLY A 567 -50.28 -7.94 8.23
N ASP A 568 -49.82 -6.87 8.89
CA ASP A 568 -49.06 -5.81 8.21
C ASP A 568 -47.56 -6.10 8.11
N ASN A 569 -47.07 -7.00 8.97
CA ASN A 569 -45.66 -7.37 9.05
C ASN A 569 -45.46 -8.84 8.66
N VAL A 570 -44.33 -9.12 8.00
CA VAL A 570 -44.00 -10.44 7.49
C VAL A 570 -42.53 -10.73 7.79
N ILE A 571 -42.24 -11.96 8.24
CA ILE A 571 -40.86 -12.43 8.40
C ILE A 571 -40.56 -13.54 7.39
N VAL A 572 -39.36 -13.48 6.84
CA VAL A 572 -38.88 -14.40 5.80
C VAL A 572 -37.53 -14.97 6.22
N GLY A 573 -37.42 -16.29 6.23
CA GLY A 573 -36.18 -17.02 6.46
C GLY A 573 -35.41 -17.28 5.16
N SER A 574 -34.09 -17.23 5.24
CA SER A 574 -33.18 -17.59 4.14
C SER A 574 -32.40 -18.87 4.46
N LYS A 575 -32.04 -19.60 3.42
CA LYS A 575 -30.98 -20.62 3.50
C LYS A 575 -29.60 -20.04 3.83
N ASP A 576 -29.38 -18.74 3.74
CA ASP A 576 -28.09 -18.12 4.12
C ASP A 576 -27.96 -17.80 5.63
N GLY A 577 -28.86 -18.31 6.48
CA GLY A 577 -28.88 -17.97 7.92
C GLY A 577 -29.38 -16.54 8.23
N LYS A 578 -29.99 -15.87 7.24
CA LYS A 578 -30.52 -14.51 7.36
C LYS A 578 -32.04 -14.52 7.52
N LEU A 579 -32.54 -13.73 8.47
CA LEU A 579 -33.96 -13.45 8.66
C LEU A 579 -34.25 -12.01 8.23
N CYS A 580 -35.22 -11.83 7.34
CA CYS A 580 -35.68 -10.54 6.88
C CYS A 580 -37.04 -10.21 7.51
N TRP A 581 -37.12 -9.05 8.17
CA TRP A 581 -38.36 -8.45 8.62
C TRP A 581 -38.87 -7.46 7.57
N PHE A 582 -40.08 -7.68 7.09
CA PHE A 582 -40.79 -6.78 6.20
C PHE A 582 -41.93 -6.10 6.94
N ASP A 583 -41.96 -4.79 6.80
CA ASP A 583 -43.15 -4.00 7.03
C ASP A 583 -43.77 -3.73 5.66
N THR A 584 -44.95 -4.32 5.42
CA THR A 584 -45.55 -4.30 4.09
C THR A 584 -46.03 -2.92 3.68
N ASP A 585 -46.24 -1.99 4.62
CA ASP A 585 -46.71 -0.64 4.35
C ASP A 585 -45.57 0.36 4.23
N LEU A 586 -44.46 0.13 4.93
CA LEU A 586 -43.28 0.99 4.84
C LEU A 586 -42.52 0.83 3.52
N SER A 587 -42.21 -0.41 3.10
CA SER A 587 -41.37 -0.65 1.93
C SER A 587 -41.55 -2.05 1.32
N THR A 588 -41.21 -2.18 0.03
CA THR A 588 -41.06 -3.48 -0.63
C THR A 588 -39.73 -4.17 -0.29
N ARG A 589 -38.77 -3.45 0.28
CA ARG A 589 -37.49 -3.96 0.78
C ARG A 589 -37.59 -4.31 2.27
N PRO A 590 -36.74 -5.20 2.80
CA PRO A 590 -36.77 -5.54 4.21
C PRO A 590 -36.46 -4.31 5.08
N TYR A 591 -37.26 -4.10 6.12
CA TYR A 591 -37.02 -3.08 7.14
C TYR A 591 -35.74 -3.37 7.92
N LYS A 592 -35.56 -4.64 8.31
CA LYS A 592 -34.37 -5.10 9.03
C LYS A 592 -33.96 -6.49 8.59
N THR A 593 -32.67 -6.69 8.36
CA THR A 593 -32.09 -8.00 8.08
C THR A 593 -31.23 -8.42 9.26
N LEU A 594 -31.57 -9.55 9.86
CA LEU A 594 -30.87 -10.13 11.01
C LEU A 594 -30.09 -11.36 10.54
N LYS A 595 -28.80 -11.43 10.86
CA LYS A 595 -28.00 -12.64 10.68
C LYS A 595 -28.00 -13.40 12.01
N THR A 596 -28.99 -14.27 12.20
CA THR A 596 -29.20 -15.01 13.45
C THR A 596 -28.45 -16.34 13.46
N HIS A 597 -28.39 -17.03 12.32
CA HIS A 597 -27.88 -18.39 12.24
C HIS A 597 -26.60 -18.49 11.39
N SER A 598 -25.80 -19.52 11.67
CA SER A 598 -24.61 -19.85 10.87
C SER A 598 -24.94 -20.73 9.66
N LYS A 599 -26.01 -21.53 9.75
CA LYS A 599 -26.54 -22.40 8.70
C LYS A 599 -27.93 -21.94 8.22
N ASP A 600 -28.50 -22.70 7.30
CA ASP A 600 -29.83 -22.51 6.72
C ASP A 600 -30.93 -22.38 7.77
N ILE A 601 -31.78 -21.37 7.63
CA ILE A 601 -33.00 -21.25 8.42
C ILE A 601 -34.03 -22.21 7.83
N THR A 602 -34.55 -23.12 8.65
CA THR A 602 -35.51 -24.13 8.22
C THR A 602 -36.94 -23.62 8.33
N SER A 603 -37.29 -23.02 9.46
CA SER A 603 -38.64 -22.53 9.76
C SER A 603 -38.58 -21.22 10.52
N VAL A 604 -39.60 -20.39 10.30
CA VAL A 604 -39.79 -19.11 10.95
C VAL A 604 -41.26 -19.00 11.34
N THR A 605 -41.55 -18.51 12.54
CA THR A 605 -42.91 -18.49 13.05
C THR A 605 -43.17 -17.31 13.98
N PHE A 606 -44.35 -16.70 13.87
CA PHE A 606 -44.87 -15.73 14.82
C PHE A 606 -45.73 -16.40 15.89
N HIS A 607 -45.66 -15.86 17.10
CA HIS A 607 -46.63 -16.19 18.14
C HIS A 607 -47.96 -15.43 17.86
N ARG A 608 -49.11 -16.05 18.16
CA ARG A 608 -50.43 -15.45 17.85
C ARG A 608 -50.86 -14.32 18.78
N LYS A 609 -50.56 -14.43 20.07
CA LYS A 609 -50.95 -13.46 21.12
C LYS A 609 -49.81 -12.58 21.62
N TYR A 610 -48.70 -13.17 22.07
CA TYR A 610 -47.52 -12.44 22.50
C TYR A 610 -46.71 -11.88 21.31
N PRO A 611 -46.04 -10.73 21.48
CA PRO A 611 -45.15 -10.13 20.46
C PRO A 611 -43.81 -10.89 20.38
N LEU A 612 -43.88 -12.19 20.10
CA LEU A 612 -42.74 -13.08 19.99
C LEU A 612 -42.70 -13.68 18.59
N PHE A 613 -41.48 -13.90 18.10
CA PHE A 613 -41.25 -14.71 16.91
C PHE A 613 -40.01 -15.57 17.11
N ALA A 614 -39.91 -16.65 16.34
CA ALA A 614 -38.80 -17.57 16.43
C ALA A 614 -38.29 -17.94 15.03
N SER A 615 -36.99 -18.25 14.96
CA SER A 615 -36.35 -18.85 13.80
C SER A 615 -35.60 -20.11 14.21
N SER A 616 -35.75 -21.19 13.44
CA SER A 616 -35.01 -22.43 13.63
C SER A 616 -34.03 -22.65 12.49
N SER A 617 -32.91 -23.32 12.78
CA SER A 617 -31.88 -23.61 11.79
C SER A 617 -31.29 -25.01 11.93
N GLU A 618 -30.65 -25.46 10.85
CA GLU A 618 -29.83 -26.67 10.82
C GLU A 618 -28.60 -26.59 11.73
N ASP A 619 -28.27 -25.43 12.30
CA ASP A 619 -27.21 -25.25 13.31
C ASP A 619 -27.58 -25.79 14.71
N CYS A 620 -28.72 -26.48 14.82
CA CYS A 620 -29.27 -27.06 16.06
C CYS A 620 -29.75 -26.02 17.08
N THR A 621 -29.91 -24.76 16.66
CA THR A 621 -30.43 -23.68 17.52
C THR A 621 -31.77 -23.15 17.04
N ALA A 622 -32.55 -22.65 17.99
CA ALA A 622 -33.73 -21.83 17.71
C ALA A 622 -33.59 -20.47 18.40
N TYR A 623 -33.66 -19.39 17.65
CA TYR A 623 -33.65 -18.03 18.20
C TYR A 623 -35.06 -17.61 18.55
N VAL A 624 -35.23 -17.04 19.73
CA VAL A 624 -36.47 -16.39 20.16
C VAL A 624 -36.22 -14.89 20.23
N CYS A 625 -37.08 -14.14 19.57
CA CYS A 625 -36.99 -12.69 19.47
C CYS A 625 -38.32 -12.06 19.89
N HIS A 626 -38.22 -10.88 20.50
CA HIS A 626 -39.35 -9.99 20.70
C HIS A 626 -39.53 -9.13 19.45
N GLY A 627 -40.75 -9.09 18.92
CA GLY A 627 -41.12 -8.27 17.78
C GLY A 627 -42.40 -7.53 18.09
N MET A 628 -42.28 -6.32 18.65
CA MET A 628 -43.43 -5.48 18.95
C MET A 628 -43.77 -4.63 17.73
N VAL A 629 -45.00 -4.80 17.25
CA VAL A 629 -45.61 -3.94 16.22
C VAL A 629 -46.53 -2.97 16.95
N TYR A 630 -46.33 -1.68 16.73
CA TYR A 630 -47.17 -0.63 17.30
C TYR A 630 -48.38 -0.39 16.39
N SER A 631 -49.53 -0.05 16.99
CA SER A 631 -50.71 0.39 16.23
C SER A 631 -50.51 1.76 15.58
N ASP A 632 -49.60 2.56 16.14
CA ASP A 632 -49.28 3.89 15.64
C ASP A 632 -48.44 3.76 14.38
N LEU A 633 -49.01 4.20 13.25
CA LEU A 633 -48.42 4.11 11.91
C LEU A 633 -47.03 4.75 11.78
N ASN A 634 -46.69 5.70 12.66
CA ASN A 634 -45.41 6.41 12.62
C ASN A 634 -44.31 5.73 13.43
N GLN A 635 -44.63 4.71 14.25
CA GLN A 635 -43.66 4.05 15.10
C GLN A 635 -43.24 2.71 14.50
N ASN A 636 -41.98 2.63 14.10
CA ASN A 636 -41.41 1.41 13.53
C ASN A 636 -41.39 0.25 14.54
N PRO A 637 -41.45 -1.01 14.06
CA PRO A 637 -41.45 -2.17 14.94
C PRO A 637 -40.15 -2.30 15.73
N LEU A 638 -40.29 -2.66 17.00
CA LEU A 638 -39.17 -2.89 17.92
C LEU A 638 -38.79 -4.38 17.89
N ILE A 639 -37.56 -4.66 17.47
CA ILE A 639 -37.05 -6.02 17.31
C ILE A 639 -35.86 -6.24 18.25
N VAL A 640 -36.03 -7.12 19.23
CA VAL A 640 -35.03 -7.43 20.27
C VAL A 640 -34.77 -8.93 20.31
N PRO A 641 -33.53 -9.40 20.10
CA PRO A 641 -33.19 -10.81 20.31
C PRO A 641 -33.22 -11.15 21.81
N LEU A 642 -33.96 -12.20 22.17
CA LEU A 642 -34.16 -12.58 23.57
C LEU A 642 -33.23 -13.74 23.95
N GLU A 643 -33.49 -14.94 23.44
CA GLU A 643 -32.82 -16.17 23.89
C GLU A 643 -32.43 -17.07 22.73
N ILE A 644 -31.37 -17.85 22.91
CA ILE A 644 -30.93 -18.87 21.96
C ILE A 644 -31.19 -20.22 22.59
N LEU A 645 -32.21 -20.90 22.10
CA LEU A 645 -32.59 -22.22 22.58
C LEU A 645 -31.68 -23.27 21.95
N ARG A 646 -31.01 -24.04 22.80
CA ARG A 646 -30.09 -25.12 22.44
C ARG A 646 -30.57 -26.42 23.08
N GLY A 647 -30.30 -27.54 22.42
CA GLY A 647 -30.62 -28.87 22.96
C GLY A 647 -30.64 -29.97 21.91
N HIS A 648 -30.92 -29.65 20.65
CA HIS A 648 -30.89 -30.63 19.55
C HIS A 648 -29.47 -31.08 19.21
N SER A 649 -29.32 -32.37 18.89
CA SER A 649 -28.11 -32.92 18.31
C SER A 649 -28.20 -32.87 16.78
N SER A 650 -27.04 -32.73 16.13
CA SER A 650 -26.98 -32.77 14.67
C SER A 650 -26.93 -34.22 14.19
N SER A 651 -27.78 -34.57 13.23
CA SER A 651 -27.73 -35.83 12.49
C SER A 651 -27.68 -35.52 10.99
N ASP A 652 -26.76 -36.17 10.27
CA ASP A 652 -26.52 -35.95 8.82
C ASP A 652 -26.37 -34.47 8.41
N GLY A 653 -25.75 -33.66 9.27
CA GLY A 653 -25.53 -32.23 9.04
C GLY A 653 -26.78 -31.35 9.25
N ARG A 654 -27.95 -31.96 9.51
CA ARG A 654 -29.21 -31.28 9.85
C ARG A 654 -29.34 -31.11 11.35
N GLY A 655 -30.13 -30.11 11.75
CA GLY A 655 -30.38 -29.74 13.14
C GLY A 655 -31.87 -29.65 13.43
N VAL A 656 -32.36 -28.44 13.68
CA VAL A 656 -33.80 -28.19 13.89
C VAL A 656 -34.50 -28.04 12.54
N LEU A 657 -35.54 -28.82 12.29
CA LEU A 657 -36.24 -28.89 11.01
C LEU A 657 -37.49 -28.01 10.97
N ASP A 658 -38.23 -27.90 12.07
CA ASP A 658 -39.42 -27.03 12.15
C ASP A 658 -39.60 -26.46 13.56
N CYS A 659 -40.30 -25.33 13.65
CA CYS A 659 -40.64 -24.68 14.91
C CYS A 659 -42.04 -24.06 14.87
N LYS A 660 -42.81 -24.24 15.95
CA LYS A 660 -44.16 -23.68 16.10
C LYS A 660 -44.40 -23.21 17.53
N PHE A 661 -45.04 -22.06 17.68
CA PHE A 661 -45.49 -21.60 18.98
C PHE A 661 -46.78 -22.31 19.41
N HIS A 662 -46.94 -22.45 20.73
CA HIS A 662 -48.23 -22.73 21.32
C HIS A 662 -49.20 -21.56 21.04
N PRO A 663 -50.49 -21.80 20.72
CA PRO A 663 -51.40 -20.71 20.32
C PRO A 663 -51.66 -19.65 21.40
N LYS A 664 -51.70 -20.07 22.68
CA LYS A 664 -52.03 -19.22 23.84
C LYS A 664 -50.85 -18.86 24.74
N GLN A 665 -50.03 -19.83 25.13
CA GLN A 665 -48.88 -19.69 26.03
C GLN A 665 -47.58 -19.36 25.26
N PRO A 666 -46.61 -18.67 25.88
CA PRO A 666 -45.33 -18.32 25.25
C PRO A 666 -44.38 -19.53 25.23
N TRP A 667 -44.87 -20.66 24.72
CA TRP A 667 -44.11 -21.90 24.63
C TRP A 667 -43.74 -22.18 23.18
N LEU A 668 -42.54 -22.70 22.96
CA LEU A 668 -42.06 -23.03 21.63
C LEU A 668 -41.82 -24.53 21.50
N PHE A 669 -42.41 -25.13 20.47
CA PHE A 669 -42.09 -26.49 20.05
C PHE A 669 -41.06 -26.45 18.94
N THR A 670 -40.04 -27.31 19.01
CA THR A 670 -39.05 -27.50 17.95
C THR A 670 -38.92 -28.98 17.62
N SER A 671 -38.83 -29.29 16.33
CA SER A 671 -38.59 -30.64 15.86
C SER A 671 -37.16 -30.79 15.33
N GLY A 672 -36.48 -31.86 15.72
CA GLY A 672 -35.10 -32.09 15.31
C GLY A 672 -34.93 -33.27 14.36
N ALA A 673 -33.78 -33.24 13.68
CA ALA A 673 -33.26 -34.39 12.96
C ALA A 673 -32.83 -35.53 13.90
N ASP A 674 -32.71 -35.25 15.21
CA ASP A 674 -32.44 -36.21 16.30
C ASP A 674 -33.65 -37.08 16.69
N SER A 675 -34.71 -37.08 15.88
CA SER A 675 -35.97 -37.83 16.10
C SER A 675 -36.75 -37.40 17.35
N VAL A 676 -36.37 -36.27 17.97
CA VAL A 676 -37.00 -35.74 19.19
C VAL A 676 -37.69 -34.41 18.89
N ILE A 677 -38.82 -34.19 19.56
CA ILE A 677 -39.48 -32.88 19.63
C ILE A 677 -39.23 -32.32 21.02
N ARG A 678 -38.91 -31.04 21.12
CA ARG A 678 -38.69 -30.36 22.40
C ARG A 678 -39.71 -29.25 22.60
N LEU A 679 -40.20 -29.14 23.83
CA LEU A 679 -41.03 -28.04 24.31
C LEU A 679 -40.18 -27.14 25.21
N TYR A 680 -40.08 -25.87 24.84
CA TYR A 680 -39.43 -24.84 25.65
C TYR A 680 -40.46 -23.94 26.31
N CYS A 681 -40.27 -23.68 27.60
CA CYS A 681 -41.12 -22.86 28.46
C CYS A 681 -40.29 -21.74 29.12
N ASP A 682 -40.96 -20.76 29.73
CA ASP A 682 -40.35 -19.56 30.38
C ASP A 682 -39.46 -19.88 31.59
#